data_AF-A0A1Q8JHQ4-F1
#
_entry.id   AF-A0A1Q8JHQ4-F1
#
_cell.length_a   1.000
_cell.length_b   1.000
_cell.length_c   1.000
_cell.angle_alpha   90.00
_cell.angle_beta   90.00
_cell.angle_gamma   90.00
#
_symmetry.space_group_name_H-M   'P 1'
#
loop_
_entity.id
_entity.type
_entity.pdbx_description
1 polymer ?
#
loop_
_entity_poly.entity_id
_entity_poly.type
_entity_poly.pdbx_seq_one_letter_code
_entity_poly.pdbx_strand_id
1 'polypeptide(L)'
;MPGAAERGTAPSAVTPWPVSAAAARDLDAQIERLRAHTTGPGAPDPRDVGWSLATGRAALRHRAVLLPGEHGPVEVAREEAAPRRAAVLFSGQGSQRLGTGRALAARFPVFARALDDVADALDPHLDRPVRDVLWGTGDDAAALLDETGWTQPALFAVEVALFRLVTALGLRPAAVGGHSIGEITAAHVAGVLSLDDAARLVAARATLMQALPAGGAMVAVEASEDEVAPLLGDRVALAAVNGPGSVVVAGDDDAVTALAADLAGRGRRTSRLAVSHAFHSPRMDPMLDAFRDVVEGLTFAEPEIPLVSNLTGELGGLAATDPGYWVRHVRGTVRFADGVRALAADGVDVLVELGPGGVLSAMARDTLGPDSAAHAVPVLRRDRPEEASFAVALGRLHALGVPVDWHTFHAGTGARRVPLPTYAFRGVRHWPAPPTPGNPGGAPGLLPASGARTTADSAHDARTVTDPAPTDRPDPARPGTVAGDPGERYAAMPPAVREKALLDLVRTHTAAVLGHPDPADVGVRSVFKELGFDSLAGVELCDRLARHTGLRLPATLVFSFPTPELAARALGDLLDPGPQEPCGAELAGLEAALAGLPGDGPDRRAVADRLDALAAGLRRPGPGGAVPDEDLDSVSVDRLLDIIDEEFDTA
;
A
#
# COMPACT_ATOMS: atom_id res chain seq x y z
N MET A 1 -49.66 -8.75 -2.08
CA MET A 1 -48.80 -7.69 -1.55
C MET A 1 -48.74 -7.80 -0.04
N PRO A 2 -47.81 -8.57 0.55
CA PRO A 2 -47.43 -8.41 1.95
C PRO A 2 -46.36 -7.32 2.05
N GLY A 3 -46.52 -6.41 3.01
CA GLY A 3 -45.77 -5.16 3.12
C GLY A 3 -44.27 -5.36 3.29
N ALA A 4 -43.50 -4.53 2.58
CA ALA A 4 -42.10 -4.30 2.88
C ALA A 4 -42.04 -3.67 4.28
N ALA A 5 -41.66 -4.45 5.28
CA ALA A 5 -41.21 -3.88 6.53
C ALA A 5 -40.05 -2.93 6.20
N GLU A 6 -40.22 -1.64 6.50
CA GLU A 6 -39.17 -0.65 6.38
C GLU A 6 -37.93 -1.18 7.11
N ARG A 7 -36.84 -1.38 6.35
CA ARG A 7 -35.56 -1.72 6.97
C ARG A 7 -35.23 -0.56 7.89
N GLY A 8 -35.13 -0.81 9.20
CA GLY A 8 -34.62 0.19 10.14
C GLY A 8 -33.30 0.78 9.62
N THR A 9 -33.03 2.03 9.98
CA THR A 9 -31.85 2.83 9.60
C THR A 9 -30.54 2.20 10.10
N ALA A 10 -30.19 1.02 9.59
CA ALA A 10 -28.90 0.41 9.80
C ALA A 10 -27.85 1.27 9.08
N PRO A 11 -26.69 1.55 9.70
CA PRO A 11 -25.65 2.37 9.10
C PRO A 11 -25.26 1.78 7.73
N SER A 12 -24.91 2.69 6.80
CA SER A 12 -24.40 2.33 5.48
C SER A 12 -23.11 1.52 5.62
N ALA A 13 -23.22 0.19 5.56
CA ALA A 13 -22.07 -0.70 5.68
C ALA A 13 -21.34 -0.81 4.34
N VAL A 14 -20.02 -0.56 4.34
CA VAL A 14 -19.18 -0.83 3.17
C VAL A 14 -19.08 -2.34 3.01
N THR A 15 -19.48 -2.87 1.85
CA THR A 15 -19.59 -4.30 1.62
C THR A 15 -18.73 -4.74 0.43
N PRO A 16 -17.59 -5.40 0.68
CA PRO A 16 -16.78 -6.02 -0.36
C PRO A 16 -17.58 -7.04 -1.18
N TRP A 17 -17.39 -7.02 -2.49
CA TRP A 17 -17.97 -7.95 -3.45
C TRP A 17 -16.86 -8.86 -3.97
N PRO A 18 -16.59 -10.00 -3.29
CA PRO A 18 -15.60 -10.95 -3.77
C PRO A 18 -16.12 -11.67 -5.03
N VAL A 19 -15.36 -11.57 -6.11
CA VAL A 19 -15.64 -12.23 -7.38
C VAL A 19 -14.47 -13.14 -7.70
N SER A 20 -14.74 -14.34 -8.18
CA SER A 20 -13.66 -15.26 -8.54
C SER A 20 -13.97 -16.09 -9.78
N ALA A 21 -12.91 -16.53 -10.45
CA ALA A 21 -12.97 -17.40 -11.61
C ALA A 21 -11.85 -18.44 -11.64
N ALA A 22 -12.07 -19.52 -12.40
CA ALA A 22 -11.08 -20.59 -12.56
C ALA A 22 -9.91 -20.19 -13.46
N ALA A 23 -10.12 -19.24 -14.37
CA ALA A 23 -9.10 -18.66 -15.24
C ALA A 23 -9.19 -17.13 -15.25
N ALA A 24 -8.05 -16.44 -15.40
CA ALA A 24 -7.97 -14.97 -15.39
C ALA A 24 -8.96 -14.31 -16.38
N ARG A 25 -9.04 -14.82 -17.61
CA ARG A 25 -9.95 -14.32 -18.65
C ARG A 25 -11.44 -14.51 -18.36
N ASP A 26 -11.80 -15.45 -17.48
CA ASP A 26 -13.19 -15.69 -17.10
C ASP A 26 -13.63 -14.72 -15.99
N LEU A 27 -12.67 -14.18 -15.23
CA LEU A 27 -12.92 -13.21 -14.16
C LEU A 27 -13.52 -11.92 -14.72
N ASP A 28 -12.98 -11.40 -15.83
CA ASP A 28 -13.49 -10.18 -16.46
C ASP A 28 -14.94 -10.35 -16.95
N ALA A 29 -15.23 -11.50 -17.55
CA ALA A 29 -16.60 -11.82 -17.99
C ALA A 29 -17.56 -11.96 -16.80
N GLN A 30 -17.08 -12.47 -15.65
CA GLN A 30 -17.88 -12.55 -14.44
C GLN A 30 -18.12 -11.17 -13.81
N ILE A 31 -17.12 -10.31 -13.79
CA ILE A 31 -17.23 -8.92 -13.31
C ILE A 31 -18.20 -8.13 -14.18
N GLU A 32 -18.13 -8.27 -15.50
CA GLU A 32 -19.04 -7.57 -16.41
C GLU A 32 -20.50 -7.99 -16.21
N ARG A 33 -20.75 -9.30 -16.05
CA ARG A 33 -22.09 -9.80 -15.71
C ARG A 33 -22.60 -9.26 -14.37
N LEU A 34 -21.73 -9.15 -13.37
CA LEU A 34 -22.08 -8.59 -12.08
C LEU A 34 -22.40 -7.10 -12.20
N ARG A 35 -21.56 -6.33 -12.92
CA ARG A 35 -21.79 -4.90 -13.21
C ARG A 35 -23.16 -4.68 -13.80
N ALA A 36 -23.48 -5.36 -14.90
CA ALA A 36 -24.78 -5.24 -15.57
C ALA A 36 -25.98 -5.63 -14.69
N HIS A 37 -25.79 -6.51 -13.69
CA HIS A 37 -26.85 -6.92 -12.76
C HIS A 37 -27.03 -5.95 -11.58
N THR A 38 -26.01 -5.13 -11.28
CA THR A 38 -25.96 -4.27 -10.10
C THR A 38 -26.08 -2.79 -10.44
N THR A 39 -26.26 -2.45 -11.73
CA THR A 39 -26.50 -1.10 -12.20
C THR A 39 -27.92 -0.95 -12.76
N GLY A 40 -28.51 0.23 -12.57
CA GLY A 40 -29.81 0.60 -13.13
C GLY A 40 -31.02 0.40 -12.20
N PRO A 41 -32.23 0.75 -12.68
CA PRO A 41 -33.46 0.69 -11.88
C PRO A 41 -33.77 -0.74 -11.43
N GLY A 42 -33.99 -0.92 -10.12
CA GLY A 42 -34.27 -2.24 -9.54
C GLY A 42 -33.05 -3.08 -9.20
N ALA A 43 -31.84 -2.49 -9.25
CA ALA A 43 -30.63 -3.14 -8.75
C ALA A 43 -30.81 -3.61 -7.29
N PRO A 44 -30.29 -4.79 -6.93
CA PRO A 44 -30.35 -5.28 -5.56
C PRO A 44 -29.56 -4.39 -4.61
N ASP A 45 -29.92 -4.42 -3.32
CA ASP A 45 -29.19 -3.70 -2.26
C ASP A 45 -27.72 -4.17 -2.25
N PRO A 46 -26.73 -3.24 -2.29
CA PRO A 46 -25.31 -3.59 -2.28
C PRO A 46 -24.87 -4.54 -1.18
N ARG A 47 -25.51 -4.45 0.00
CA ARG A 47 -25.21 -5.32 1.14
C ARG A 47 -25.63 -6.75 0.88
N ASP A 48 -26.80 -6.92 0.25
CA ASP A 48 -27.35 -8.21 -0.13
C ASP A 48 -26.48 -8.86 -1.21
N VAL A 49 -25.96 -8.07 -2.16
CA VAL A 49 -25.00 -8.52 -3.20
C VAL A 49 -23.70 -9.02 -2.57
N GLY A 50 -23.04 -8.20 -1.74
CA GLY A 50 -21.79 -8.56 -1.08
C GLY A 50 -21.91 -9.84 -0.27
N TRP A 51 -22.97 -9.93 0.55
CA TRP A 51 -23.26 -11.15 1.33
C TRP A 51 -23.46 -12.39 0.45
N SER A 52 -24.22 -12.25 -0.63
CA SER A 52 -24.55 -13.36 -1.53
C SER A 52 -23.34 -13.85 -2.32
N LEU A 53 -22.44 -12.94 -2.71
CA LEU A 53 -21.16 -13.28 -3.31
C LEU A 53 -20.26 -13.99 -2.30
N ALA A 54 -20.10 -13.40 -1.12
CA ALA A 54 -19.12 -13.84 -0.13
C ALA A 54 -19.46 -15.19 0.53
N THR A 55 -20.75 -15.49 0.70
CA THR A 55 -21.21 -16.72 1.39
C THR A 55 -21.92 -17.73 0.48
N GLY A 56 -22.27 -17.31 -0.74
CA GLY A 56 -23.06 -18.11 -1.69
C GLY A 56 -22.32 -18.50 -2.97
N ARG A 57 -21.03 -18.18 -3.11
CA ARG A 57 -20.21 -18.54 -4.27
C ARG A 57 -18.91 -19.19 -3.82
N ALA A 58 -18.37 -20.06 -4.67
CA ALA A 58 -17.05 -20.64 -4.45
C ALA A 58 -15.97 -19.57 -4.61
N ALA A 59 -14.92 -19.62 -3.78
CA ALA A 59 -13.75 -18.75 -3.86
C ALA A 59 -12.64 -19.42 -4.71
N LEU A 60 -12.71 -19.22 -6.03
CA LEU A 60 -11.80 -19.79 -7.02
C LEU A 60 -10.42 -19.09 -7.04
N ARG A 61 -9.50 -19.57 -7.89
CA ARG A 61 -8.09 -19.17 -7.93
C ARG A 61 -7.88 -17.70 -8.33
N HIS A 62 -8.49 -17.23 -9.41
CA HIS A 62 -8.35 -15.83 -9.83
C HIS A 62 -9.43 -15.02 -9.14
N ARG A 63 -9.03 -14.04 -8.32
CA ARG A 63 -9.95 -13.28 -7.47
C ARG A 63 -9.86 -11.80 -7.79
N ALA A 64 -11.00 -11.14 -7.78
CA ALA A 64 -11.11 -9.70 -7.71
C ALA A 64 -12.05 -9.34 -6.56
N VAL A 65 -11.85 -8.17 -5.96
CA VAL A 65 -12.78 -7.62 -4.99
C VAL A 65 -13.22 -6.26 -5.48
N LEU A 66 -14.54 -6.08 -5.55
CA LEU A 66 -15.15 -4.80 -5.92
C LEU A 66 -15.78 -4.15 -4.69
N LEU A 67 -15.86 -2.82 -4.68
CA LEU A 67 -16.69 -2.07 -3.75
C LEU A 67 -17.86 -1.43 -4.52
N PRO A 68 -19.07 -1.35 -3.94
CA PRO A 68 -20.14 -0.55 -4.52
C PRO A 68 -19.72 0.92 -4.58
N GLY A 69 -20.01 1.57 -5.70
CA GLY A 69 -19.79 2.99 -5.92
C GLY A 69 -21.02 3.63 -6.56
N GLU A 70 -21.12 4.95 -6.49
CA GLU A 70 -22.25 5.72 -7.04
C GLU A 70 -22.44 5.46 -8.55
N HIS A 71 -21.34 5.29 -9.29
CA HIS A 71 -21.33 5.03 -10.73
C HIS A 71 -21.14 3.55 -11.07
N GLY A 72 -21.42 2.66 -10.12
CA GLY A 72 -21.21 1.22 -10.25
C GLY A 72 -19.99 0.74 -9.46
N PRO A 73 -19.73 -0.57 -9.47
CA PRO A 73 -18.71 -1.15 -8.61
C PRO A 73 -17.28 -0.79 -9.03
N VAL A 74 -16.38 -0.53 -8.08
CA VAL A 74 -14.97 -0.20 -8.33
C VAL A 74 -14.10 -1.37 -7.90
N GLU A 75 -13.19 -1.82 -8.76
CA GLU A 75 -12.24 -2.87 -8.41
C GLU A 75 -11.14 -2.33 -7.50
N VAL A 76 -10.93 -2.97 -6.35
CA VAL A 76 -9.96 -2.53 -5.32
C VAL A 76 -8.81 -3.52 -5.10
N ALA A 77 -8.96 -4.74 -5.59
CA ALA A 77 -7.96 -5.79 -5.54
C ALA A 77 -8.20 -6.80 -6.67
N ARG A 78 -7.12 -7.32 -7.25
CA ARG A 78 -7.15 -8.44 -8.20
C ARG A 78 -5.86 -9.21 -8.06
N GLU A 79 -5.98 -10.50 -7.77
CA GLU A 79 -4.84 -11.36 -7.50
C GLU A 79 -5.11 -12.80 -7.94
N GLU A 80 -4.04 -13.56 -8.05
CA GLU A 80 -4.13 -15.01 -8.08
C GLU A 80 -3.92 -15.57 -6.66
N ALA A 81 -4.98 -16.16 -6.11
CA ALA A 81 -4.96 -16.67 -4.76
C ALA A 81 -4.04 -17.89 -4.64
N ALA A 82 -3.15 -17.83 -3.66
CA ALA A 82 -2.28 -18.92 -3.25
C ALA A 82 -2.34 -19.07 -1.72
N PRO A 83 -1.89 -20.19 -1.14
CA PRO A 83 -1.62 -20.25 0.29
C PRO A 83 -0.59 -19.18 0.67
N ARG A 84 -0.92 -18.32 1.63
CA ARG A 84 -0.07 -17.21 2.09
C ARG A 84 0.25 -17.34 3.57
N ARG A 85 1.43 -16.88 3.97
CA ARG A 85 1.84 -16.72 5.37
C ARG A 85 1.88 -15.24 5.68
N ALA A 86 0.96 -14.80 6.53
CA ALA A 86 0.85 -13.40 6.91
C ALA A 86 1.58 -13.13 8.23
N ALA A 87 2.33 -12.04 8.31
CA ALA A 87 2.75 -11.44 9.58
C ALA A 87 1.99 -10.13 9.82
N VAL A 88 1.84 -9.77 11.09
CA VAL A 88 1.18 -8.52 11.49
C VAL A 88 2.22 -7.54 12.03
N LEU A 89 2.16 -6.30 11.55
CA LEU A 89 3.04 -5.20 11.96
C LEU A 89 2.23 -4.11 12.67
N PHE A 90 2.71 -3.67 13.82
CA PHE A 90 2.09 -2.62 14.65
C PHE A 90 2.83 -1.29 14.53
N SER A 91 2.09 -0.22 14.26
CA SER A 91 2.66 1.08 13.93
C SER A 91 3.34 1.78 15.12
N GLY A 92 4.27 2.66 14.80
CA GLY A 92 4.89 3.55 15.78
C GLY A 92 4.13 4.88 15.91
N GLN A 93 4.65 5.75 16.77
CA GLN A 93 4.20 7.13 16.90
C GLN A 93 4.39 7.93 15.59
N GLY A 94 3.44 8.82 15.30
CA GLY A 94 3.39 9.68 14.10
C GLY A 94 2.22 9.39 13.17
N SER A 95 1.47 8.30 13.41
CA SER A 95 0.30 7.91 12.60
C SER A 95 -1.04 8.29 13.26
N GLN A 96 -1.04 8.63 14.55
CA GLN A 96 -2.23 8.96 15.32
C GLN A 96 -3.04 10.10 14.69
N ARG A 97 -4.36 10.04 14.86
CA ARG A 97 -5.30 11.07 14.45
C ARG A 97 -6.57 10.98 15.30
N LEU A 98 -7.19 12.12 15.53
CA LEU A 98 -8.48 12.18 16.22
C LEU A 98 -9.53 11.33 15.51
N GLY A 99 -10.39 10.72 16.32
CA GLY A 99 -11.50 9.90 15.86
C GLY A 99 -11.10 8.50 15.38
N THR A 100 -9.81 8.12 15.42
CA THR A 100 -9.39 6.79 14.98
C THR A 100 -10.14 5.70 15.73
N GLY A 101 -10.58 4.67 15.01
CA GLY A 101 -11.33 3.53 15.54
C GLY A 101 -12.80 3.82 15.85
N ARG A 102 -13.26 5.08 15.78
CA ARG A 102 -14.66 5.42 16.10
C ARG A 102 -15.64 4.76 15.13
N ALA A 103 -15.35 4.82 13.84
CA ALA A 103 -16.24 4.22 12.83
C ALA A 103 -16.20 2.69 12.90
N LEU A 104 -15.03 2.10 13.19
CA LEU A 104 -14.92 0.67 13.40
C LEU A 104 -15.65 0.19 14.65
N ALA A 105 -15.58 0.93 15.76
CA ALA A 105 -16.31 0.61 16.98
C ALA A 105 -17.83 0.67 16.76
N ALA A 106 -18.32 1.65 16.00
CA ALA A 106 -19.73 1.74 15.64
C ALA A 106 -20.17 0.55 14.74
N ARG A 107 -19.27 0.04 13.89
CA ARG A 107 -19.57 -0.99 12.89
C ARG A 107 -19.37 -2.42 13.38
N PHE A 108 -18.39 -2.67 14.24
CA PHE A 108 -17.92 -4.00 14.62
C PHE A 108 -17.93 -4.15 16.16
N PRO A 109 -18.90 -4.91 16.73
CA PRO A 109 -18.97 -5.13 18.17
C PRO A 109 -17.70 -5.75 18.79
N VAL A 110 -16.96 -6.56 18.02
CA VAL A 110 -15.68 -7.14 18.47
C VAL A 110 -14.63 -6.05 18.67
N PHE A 111 -14.55 -5.08 17.76
CA PHE A 111 -13.63 -3.96 17.88
C PHE A 111 -14.03 -3.07 19.06
N ALA A 112 -15.32 -2.75 19.21
CA ALA A 112 -15.81 -1.93 20.31
C ALA A 112 -15.46 -2.53 21.67
N ARG A 113 -15.75 -3.83 21.87
CA ARG A 113 -15.41 -4.53 23.12
C ARG A 113 -13.90 -4.56 23.38
N ALA A 114 -13.10 -4.87 22.36
CA ALA A 114 -11.66 -4.88 22.52
C ALA A 114 -11.09 -3.48 22.86
N LEU A 115 -11.67 -2.42 22.31
CA LEU A 115 -11.29 -1.06 22.66
C LEU A 115 -11.71 -0.70 24.10
N ASP A 116 -12.90 -1.15 24.54
CA ASP A 116 -13.38 -0.98 25.91
C ASP A 116 -12.46 -1.73 26.89
N ASP A 117 -12.14 -2.99 26.63
CA ASP A 117 -11.25 -3.81 27.48
C ASP A 117 -9.86 -3.16 27.64
N VAL A 118 -9.29 -2.61 26.56
CA VAL A 118 -7.98 -1.96 26.62
C VAL A 118 -8.05 -0.59 27.31
N ALA A 119 -9.14 0.16 27.12
CA ALA A 119 -9.37 1.40 27.85
C ALA A 119 -9.49 1.14 29.36
N ASP A 120 -10.25 0.11 29.76
CA ASP A 120 -10.40 -0.28 31.17
C ASP A 120 -9.06 -0.65 31.82
N ALA A 121 -8.13 -1.23 31.06
CA ALA A 121 -6.77 -1.55 31.52
C ALA A 121 -5.84 -0.32 31.57
N LEU A 122 -5.98 0.62 30.63
CA LEU A 122 -5.13 1.82 30.53
C LEU A 122 -5.55 2.93 31.50
N ASP A 123 -6.84 3.20 31.60
CA ASP A 123 -7.40 4.37 32.28
C ASP A 123 -6.98 4.49 33.76
N PRO A 124 -6.79 3.40 34.54
CA PRO A 124 -6.23 3.49 35.90
C PRO A 124 -4.81 4.07 35.99
N HIS A 125 -4.09 4.13 34.87
CA HIS A 125 -2.71 4.63 34.77
C HIS A 125 -2.62 6.01 34.11
N LEU A 126 -3.74 6.61 33.71
CA LEU A 126 -3.79 7.87 32.96
C LEU A 126 -4.60 8.92 33.73
N ASP A 127 -4.33 10.21 33.46
CA ASP A 127 -5.01 11.32 34.15
C ASP A 127 -6.47 11.50 33.71
N ARG A 128 -6.86 10.88 32.60
CA ARG A 128 -8.22 10.90 32.03
C ARG A 128 -8.42 9.70 31.10
N PRO A 129 -9.68 9.34 30.78
CA PRO A 129 -9.96 8.21 29.90
C PRO A 129 -9.31 8.36 28.52
N VAL A 130 -8.62 7.32 28.05
CA VAL A 130 -7.91 7.33 26.75
C VAL A 130 -8.88 7.56 25.59
N ARG A 131 -10.13 7.07 25.72
CA ARG A 131 -11.17 7.26 24.70
C ARG A 131 -11.57 8.72 24.53
N ASP A 132 -11.59 9.50 25.60
CA ASP A 132 -11.93 10.93 25.54
C ASP A 132 -10.87 11.71 24.75
N VAL A 133 -9.61 11.30 24.84
CA VAL A 133 -8.52 11.91 24.08
C VAL A 133 -8.54 11.44 22.63
N LEU A 134 -8.67 10.12 22.40
CA LEU A 134 -8.76 9.54 21.06
C LEU A 134 -9.91 10.14 20.24
N TRP A 135 -11.04 10.43 20.90
CA TRP A 135 -12.27 10.91 20.28
C TRP A 135 -12.60 12.37 20.64
N GLY A 136 -11.61 13.13 21.08
CA GLY A 136 -11.75 14.57 21.25
C GLY A 136 -12.09 15.29 19.93
N THR A 137 -12.40 16.58 20.05
CA THR A 137 -12.80 17.44 18.92
C THR A 137 -12.07 18.78 18.98
N GLY A 138 -11.65 19.27 17.82
CA GLY A 138 -10.92 20.55 17.70
C GLY A 138 -9.41 20.40 17.85
N ASP A 139 -8.70 21.49 17.58
CA ASP A 139 -7.23 21.49 17.47
C ASP A 139 -6.55 21.22 18.82
N ASP A 140 -7.11 21.71 19.93
CA ASP A 140 -6.58 21.42 21.28
C ASP A 140 -6.58 19.92 21.60
N ALA A 141 -7.62 19.20 21.16
CA ALA A 141 -7.68 17.75 21.33
C ALA A 141 -6.68 17.03 20.42
N ALA A 142 -6.41 17.57 19.22
CA ALA A 142 -5.42 17.01 18.32
C ALA A 142 -4.01 17.20 18.88
N ALA A 143 -3.70 18.41 19.37
CA ALA A 143 -2.45 18.71 20.05
C ALA A 143 -2.24 17.82 21.29
N LEU A 144 -3.30 17.61 22.10
CA LEU A 144 -3.25 16.71 23.25
C LEU A 144 -2.94 15.26 22.82
N LEU A 145 -3.57 14.78 21.74
CA LEU A 145 -3.31 13.44 21.22
C LEU A 145 -1.86 13.29 20.70
N ASP A 146 -1.25 14.37 20.21
CA ASP A 146 0.14 14.41 19.73
C ASP A 146 1.18 14.48 20.87
N GLU A 147 0.74 14.72 22.11
CA GLU A 147 1.60 14.54 23.27
C GLU A 147 1.92 13.05 23.46
N THR A 148 3.21 12.72 23.65
CA THR A 148 3.72 11.35 23.80
C THR A 148 2.97 10.57 24.87
N GLY A 149 2.62 11.24 25.98
CA GLY A 149 1.83 10.69 27.09
C GLY A 149 0.49 10.11 26.66
N TRP A 150 -0.11 10.65 25.59
CA TRP A 150 -1.41 10.24 25.05
C TRP A 150 -1.30 9.46 23.74
N THR A 151 -0.34 9.81 22.88
CA THR A 151 -0.15 9.14 21.60
C THR A 151 0.09 7.64 21.79
N GLN A 152 0.97 7.25 22.73
CA GLN A 152 1.34 5.85 22.89
C GLN A 152 0.19 4.98 23.44
N PRO A 153 -0.52 5.36 24.52
CA PRO A 153 -1.71 4.65 24.95
C PRO A 153 -2.80 4.57 23.87
N ALA A 154 -3.04 5.66 23.15
CA ALA A 154 -4.05 5.72 22.09
C ALA A 154 -3.73 4.76 20.93
N LEU A 155 -2.47 4.70 20.49
CA LEU A 155 -2.02 3.74 19.47
C LEU A 155 -2.17 2.31 19.95
N PHE A 156 -1.69 1.99 21.16
CA PHE A 156 -1.85 0.66 21.75
C PHE A 156 -3.32 0.22 21.78
N ALA A 157 -4.22 1.09 22.23
CA ALA A 157 -5.66 0.81 22.30
C ALA A 157 -6.26 0.48 20.92
N VAL A 158 -5.99 1.32 19.90
CA VAL A 158 -6.49 1.10 18.54
C VAL A 158 -5.90 -0.16 17.92
N GLU A 159 -4.60 -0.39 18.09
CA GLU A 159 -3.89 -1.49 17.46
C GLU A 159 -4.28 -2.86 18.03
N VAL A 160 -4.46 -2.96 19.35
CA VAL A 160 -5.00 -4.18 19.98
C VAL A 160 -6.43 -4.43 19.51
N ALA A 161 -7.28 -3.41 19.44
CA ALA A 161 -8.65 -3.55 18.94
C ALA A 161 -8.70 -3.98 17.46
N LEU A 162 -7.81 -3.43 16.62
CA LEU A 162 -7.63 -3.87 15.23
C LEU A 162 -7.19 -5.34 15.16
N PHE A 163 -6.25 -5.75 16.00
CA PHE A 163 -5.76 -7.13 16.04
C PHE A 163 -6.87 -8.11 16.40
N ARG A 164 -7.66 -7.81 17.43
CA ARG A 164 -8.82 -8.63 17.82
C ARG A 164 -9.87 -8.69 16.70
N LEU A 165 -10.08 -7.60 15.97
CA LEU A 165 -11.00 -7.57 14.84
C LEU A 165 -10.52 -8.47 13.68
N VAL A 166 -9.27 -8.33 13.21
CA VAL A 166 -8.77 -9.11 12.07
C VAL A 166 -8.66 -10.60 12.41
N THR A 167 -8.31 -10.95 13.65
CA THR A 167 -8.24 -12.36 14.09
C THR A 167 -9.63 -12.98 14.23
N ALA A 168 -10.63 -12.23 14.72
CA ALA A 168 -12.03 -12.67 14.70
C ALA A 168 -12.55 -12.90 13.28
N LEU A 169 -12.01 -12.18 12.29
CA LEU A 169 -12.32 -12.35 10.86
C LEU A 169 -11.46 -13.43 10.17
N GLY A 170 -10.72 -14.23 10.93
CA GLY A 170 -10.02 -15.41 10.40
C GLY A 170 -8.54 -15.20 10.08
N LEU A 171 -7.98 -13.99 10.25
CA LEU A 171 -6.53 -13.81 10.13
C LEU A 171 -5.82 -14.62 11.21
N ARG A 172 -4.78 -15.37 10.83
CA ARG A 172 -3.90 -16.10 11.74
C ARG A 172 -2.46 -15.69 11.43
N PRO A 173 -1.86 -14.79 12.22
CA PRO A 173 -0.50 -14.35 11.97
C PRO A 173 0.48 -15.50 12.21
N ALA A 174 1.42 -15.68 11.28
CA ALA A 174 2.58 -16.56 11.45
C ALA A 174 3.66 -15.94 12.33
N ALA A 175 3.68 -14.60 12.38
CA ALA A 175 4.57 -13.81 13.21
C ALA A 175 3.96 -12.43 13.46
N VAL A 176 4.46 -11.73 14.48
CA VAL A 176 4.12 -10.33 14.77
C VAL A 176 5.38 -9.48 14.87
N GLY A 177 5.25 -8.19 14.65
CA GLY A 177 6.32 -7.22 14.89
C GLY A 177 5.72 -5.83 15.06
N GLY A 178 6.54 -4.87 15.47
CA GLY A 178 6.09 -3.49 15.55
C GLY A 178 7.25 -2.53 15.42
N HIS A 179 6.93 -1.24 15.41
CA HIS A 179 7.93 -0.18 15.40
C HIS A 179 7.86 0.60 16.72
N SER A 180 8.95 0.58 17.49
CA SER A 180 9.01 1.28 18.79
C SER A 180 7.87 0.81 19.70
N ILE A 181 6.93 1.70 20.06
CA ILE A 181 5.74 1.39 20.87
C ILE A 181 4.94 0.21 20.32
N GLY A 182 4.87 0.04 18.99
CA GLY A 182 4.16 -1.07 18.37
C GLY A 182 4.74 -2.44 18.75
N GLU A 183 6.01 -2.54 19.17
CA GLU A 183 6.54 -3.81 19.68
C GLU A 183 5.93 -4.20 21.02
N ILE A 184 5.53 -3.24 21.87
CA ILE A 184 4.81 -3.57 23.10
C ILE A 184 3.42 -4.14 22.75
N THR A 185 2.75 -3.57 21.74
CA THR A 185 1.54 -4.17 21.17
C THR A 185 1.80 -5.58 20.66
N ALA A 186 2.89 -5.79 19.90
CA ALA A 186 3.29 -7.10 19.37
C ALA A 186 3.51 -8.12 20.49
N ALA A 187 4.23 -7.73 21.55
CA ALA A 187 4.51 -8.57 22.70
C ALA A 187 3.22 -8.95 23.46
N HIS A 188 2.30 -8.00 23.65
CA HIS A 188 0.99 -8.30 24.24
C HIS A 188 0.23 -9.34 23.43
N VAL A 189 0.07 -9.12 22.11
CA VAL A 189 -0.73 -10.04 21.27
C VAL A 189 -0.05 -11.39 21.07
N ALA A 190 1.28 -11.46 21.20
CA ALA A 190 2.06 -12.70 21.22
C ALA A 190 1.96 -13.44 22.56
N GLY A 191 1.31 -12.87 23.57
CA GLY A 191 1.16 -13.49 24.89
C GLY A 191 2.34 -13.25 25.85
N VAL A 192 3.34 -12.46 25.46
CA VAL A 192 4.49 -12.13 26.33
C VAL A 192 4.05 -11.29 27.52
N LEU A 193 3.10 -10.37 27.30
CA LEU A 193 2.53 -9.51 28.34
C LEU A 193 1.03 -9.73 28.44
N SER A 194 0.52 -9.80 29.66
CA SER A 194 -0.92 -9.68 29.92
C SER A 194 -1.43 -8.30 29.46
N LEU A 195 -2.75 -8.13 29.30
CA LEU A 195 -3.30 -6.82 28.92
C LEU A 195 -2.98 -5.77 29.99
N ASP A 196 -3.13 -6.13 31.27
CA ASP A 196 -2.86 -5.25 32.40
C ASP A 196 -1.38 -4.84 32.49
N ASP A 197 -0.46 -5.80 32.32
CA ASP A 197 0.99 -5.51 32.34
C ASP A 197 1.41 -4.69 31.12
N ALA A 198 0.85 -4.97 29.94
CA ALA A 198 1.11 -4.17 28.74
C ALA A 198 0.57 -2.74 28.89
N ALA A 199 -0.65 -2.57 29.43
CA ALA A 199 -1.22 -1.25 29.69
C ALA A 199 -0.37 -0.45 30.69
N ARG A 200 0.08 -1.09 31.78
CA ARG A 200 1.00 -0.49 32.76
C ARG A 200 2.34 -0.10 32.13
N LEU A 201 2.92 -0.96 31.29
CA LEU A 201 4.18 -0.68 30.59
C LEU A 201 4.04 0.51 29.62
N VAL A 202 2.98 0.52 28.80
CA VAL A 202 2.70 1.59 27.84
C VAL A 202 2.47 2.91 28.55
N ALA A 203 1.63 2.94 29.59
CA ALA A 203 1.36 4.15 30.35
C ALA A 203 2.62 4.70 31.02
N ALA A 204 3.39 3.84 31.72
CA ALA A 204 4.64 4.25 32.36
C ALA A 204 5.66 4.79 31.35
N ARG A 205 5.82 4.10 30.20
CA ARG A 205 6.69 4.55 29.11
C ARG A 205 6.26 5.92 28.61
N ALA A 206 4.98 6.10 28.30
CA ALA A 206 4.42 7.33 27.76
C ALA A 206 4.61 8.51 28.73
N THR A 207 4.25 8.33 30.00
CA THR A 207 4.36 9.35 31.05
C THR A 207 5.82 9.75 31.29
N LEU A 208 6.71 8.77 31.45
CA LEU A 208 8.12 9.06 31.71
C LEU A 208 8.82 9.71 30.52
N MET A 209 8.49 9.29 29.29
CA MET A 209 9.02 9.92 28.07
C MET A 209 8.49 11.35 27.90
N GLN A 210 7.22 11.60 28.23
CA GLN A 210 6.61 12.94 28.19
C GLN A 210 7.24 13.91 29.19
N ALA A 211 7.66 13.41 30.36
CA ALA A 211 8.23 14.21 31.43
C ALA A 211 9.70 14.60 31.20
N LEU A 212 10.34 14.09 30.15
CA LEU A 212 11.73 14.41 29.85
C LEU A 212 11.89 15.90 29.47
N PRO A 213 13.08 16.48 29.68
CA PRO A 213 13.33 17.85 29.26
C PRO A 213 13.24 17.99 27.73
N ALA A 214 12.67 19.11 27.29
CA ALA A 214 12.67 19.51 25.89
C ALA A 214 14.10 19.74 25.34
N GLY A 215 14.20 20.03 24.03
CA GLY A 215 15.47 20.34 23.35
C GLY A 215 16.16 19.13 22.72
N GLY A 216 15.42 18.05 22.47
CA GLY A 216 15.84 16.99 21.57
C GLY A 216 15.19 17.14 20.20
N ALA A 217 15.83 16.58 19.16
CA ALA A 217 15.27 16.48 17.82
C ALA A 217 15.39 15.07 17.27
N MET A 218 14.52 14.74 16.31
CA MET A 218 14.64 13.55 15.47
C MET A 218 14.56 13.97 14.00
N VAL A 219 15.44 13.42 13.17
CA VAL A 219 15.51 13.73 11.74
C VAL A 219 15.58 12.42 10.95
N ALA A 220 14.65 12.24 10.02
CA ALA A 220 14.73 11.20 9.00
C ALA A 220 15.75 11.60 7.93
N VAL A 221 16.60 10.66 7.55
CA VAL A 221 17.69 10.85 6.58
C VAL A 221 17.56 9.78 5.50
N GLU A 222 17.59 10.21 4.24
CA GLU A 222 17.72 9.31 3.09
C GLU A 222 19.19 8.89 2.92
N ALA A 223 19.64 7.98 3.78
CA ALA A 223 20.99 7.42 3.80
C ALA A 223 20.97 6.00 4.41
N SER A 224 22.07 5.26 4.22
CA SER A 224 22.25 3.95 4.86
C SER A 224 22.80 4.08 6.28
N GLU A 225 22.65 3.02 7.08
CA GLU A 225 23.28 2.92 8.40
C GLU A 225 24.80 3.09 8.30
N ASP A 226 25.45 2.42 7.34
CA ASP A 226 26.91 2.47 7.14
C ASP A 226 27.43 3.88 6.85
N GLU A 227 26.61 4.73 6.21
CA GLU A 227 26.96 6.11 5.92
C GLU A 227 26.84 7.01 7.15
N VAL A 228 25.82 6.80 7.98
CA VAL A 228 25.49 7.68 9.11
C VAL A 228 26.22 7.26 10.38
N ALA A 229 26.36 5.96 10.64
CA ALA A 229 26.97 5.42 11.86
C ALA A 229 28.36 6.00 12.19
N PRO A 230 29.28 6.19 11.21
CA PRO A 230 30.60 6.79 11.48
C PRO A 230 30.55 8.27 11.88
N LEU A 231 29.42 8.96 11.66
CA LEU A 231 29.23 10.38 11.95
C LEU A 231 28.59 10.62 13.32
N LEU A 232 28.15 9.56 14.00
CA LEU A 232 27.51 9.64 15.29
C LEU A 232 28.53 9.89 16.41
N GLY A 233 28.13 10.70 17.39
CA GLY A 233 28.89 10.93 18.63
C GLY A 233 28.01 10.72 19.86
N ASP A 234 28.51 11.06 21.04
CA ASP A 234 27.80 10.76 22.30
C ASP A 234 26.44 11.46 22.46
N ARG A 235 26.20 12.54 21.71
CA ARG A 235 24.99 13.37 21.77
C ARG A 235 23.91 12.99 20.74
N VAL A 236 24.24 12.13 19.77
CA VAL A 236 23.34 11.74 18.67
C VAL A 236 23.42 10.23 18.45
N ALA A 237 22.27 9.57 18.45
CA ALA A 237 22.15 8.14 18.18
C ALA A 237 21.37 7.89 16.89
N LEU A 238 21.57 6.69 16.35
CA LEU A 238 20.66 6.12 15.36
C LEU A 238 19.40 5.66 16.10
N ALA A 239 18.28 6.34 15.88
CA ALA A 239 17.01 6.01 16.50
C ALA A 239 16.32 4.83 15.79
N ALA A 240 16.41 4.77 14.47
CA ALA A 240 15.79 3.71 13.69
C ALA A 240 16.52 3.45 12.36
N VAL A 241 16.53 2.18 11.96
CA VAL A 241 16.89 1.72 10.62
C VAL A 241 15.60 1.21 9.97
N ASN A 242 14.97 2.05 9.17
CA ASN A 242 13.65 1.82 8.58
C ASN A 242 13.71 1.16 7.20
N GLY A 243 14.84 1.31 6.51
CA GLY A 243 15.10 0.71 5.20
C GLY A 243 16.59 0.82 4.82
N PRO A 244 17.00 0.24 3.69
CA PRO A 244 18.39 0.28 3.22
C PRO A 244 18.91 1.70 2.95
N GLY A 245 18.03 2.63 2.58
CA GLY A 245 18.34 4.05 2.38
C GLY A 245 17.48 4.97 3.26
N SER A 246 16.96 4.48 4.39
CA SER A 246 16.09 5.25 5.27
C SER A 246 16.43 4.99 6.73
N VAL A 247 17.02 6.00 7.37
CA VAL A 247 17.37 5.96 8.80
C VAL A 247 16.82 7.19 9.52
N VAL A 248 16.76 7.12 10.85
CA VAL A 248 16.38 8.25 11.70
C VAL A 248 17.49 8.48 12.72
N VAL A 249 17.96 9.71 12.83
CA VAL A 249 18.89 10.14 13.90
C VAL A 249 18.13 10.93 14.96
N ALA A 250 18.55 10.78 16.21
CA ALA A 250 17.93 11.46 17.35
C ALA A 250 18.96 11.81 18.43
N GLY A 251 18.74 12.92 19.12
CA GLY A 251 19.63 13.39 20.17
C GLY A 251 19.39 14.84 20.53
N ASP A 252 20.44 15.52 20.94
CA ASP A 252 20.38 16.97 21.20
C ASP A 252 20.05 17.76 19.93
N ASP A 253 19.17 18.75 20.04
CA ASP A 253 18.65 19.50 18.91
C ASP A 253 19.75 20.13 18.03
N ASP A 254 20.72 20.81 18.64
CA ASP A 254 21.85 21.45 17.96
C ASP A 254 22.74 20.42 17.24
N ALA A 255 23.04 19.31 17.90
CA ALA A 255 23.90 18.26 17.35
C ALA A 255 23.22 17.50 16.20
N VAL A 256 21.94 17.18 16.34
CA VAL A 256 21.13 16.53 15.29
C VAL A 256 20.97 17.47 14.09
N THR A 257 20.69 18.75 14.34
CA THR A 257 20.53 19.75 13.28
C THR A 257 21.84 19.95 12.50
N ALA A 258 22.98 20.01 13.20
CA ALA A 258 24.29 20.09 12.55
C ALA A 258 24.60 18.86 11.69
N LEU A 259 24.33 17.65 12.20
CA LEU A 259 24.51 16.41 11.43
C LEU A 259 23.58 16.36 10.21
N ALA A 260 22.32 16.76 10.37
CA ALA A 260 21.36 16.81 9.27
C ALA A 260 21.78 17.81 8.19
N ALA A 261 22.33 18.97 8.57
CA ALA A 261 22.84 19.97 7.64
C ALA A 261 24.11 19.48 6.90
N ASP A 262 25.04 18.80 7.58
CA ASP A 262 26.20 18.18 6.94
C ASP A 262 25.78 17.12 5.91
N LEU A 263 24.84 16.24 6.28
CA LEU A 263 24.28 15.24 5.37
C LEU A 263 23.55 15.88 4.17
N ALA A 264 22.81 16.96 4.40
CA ALA A 264 22.18 17.74 3.33
C ALA A 264 23.23 18.37 2.39
N GLY A 265 24.32 18.90 2.93
CA GLY A 265 25.46 19.40 2.16
C GLY A 265 26.16 18.32 1.34
N ARG A 266 26.04 17.04 1.74
CA ARG A 266 26.48 15.85 0.97
C ARG A 266 25.44 15.35 -0.03
N GLY A 267 24.33 16.07 -0.21
CA GLY A 267 23.26 15.76 -1.17
C GLY A 267 22.20 14.77 -0.65
N ARG A 268 22.13 14.52 0.66
CA ARG A 268 21.09 13.65 1.25
C ARG A 268 19.83 14.45 1.58
N ARG A 269 18.65 13.89 1.31
CA ARG A 269 17.40 14.47 1.82
C ARG A 269 17.30 14.22 3.31
N THR A 270 16.95 15.26 4.05
CA THR A 270 16.69 15.20 5.49
C THR A 270 15.32 15.82 5.79
N SER A 271 14.61 15.27 6.77
CA SER A 271 13.29 15.76 7.18
C SER A 271 13.16 15.67 8.69
N ARG A 272 12.93 16.81 9.33
CA ARG A 272 12.71 16.88 10.77
C ARG A 272 11.35 16.27 11.11
N LEU A 273 11.34 15.37 12.09
CA LEU A 273 10.10 14.72 12.53
C LEU A 273 9.36 15.62 13.51
N ALA A 274 8.04 15.71 13.36
CA ALA A 274 7.15 16.42 14.27
C ALA A 274 6.93 15.59 15.56
N VAL A 275 7.96 15.54 16.41
CA VAL A 275 7.95 14.84 17.69
C VAL A 275 8.48 15.76 18.78
N SER A 276 7.96 15.60 20.00
CA SER A 276 8.29 16.47 21.14
C SER A 276 9.66 16.19 21.76
N HIS A 277 10.21 14.98 21.55
CA HIS A 277 11.44 14.53 22.19
C HIS A 277 12.28 13.65 21.24
N ALA A 278 13.57 13.51 21.56
CA ALA A 278 14.51 12.66 20.85
C ALA A 278 14.48 11.21 21.35
N PHE A 279 13.48 10.43 20.93
CA PHE A 279 13.34 9.02 21.31
C PHE A 279 14.51 8.17 20.80
N HIS A 280 14.75 7.02 21.45
CA HIS A 280 15.81 6.08 21.06
C HIS A 280 17.20 6.72 21.01
N SER A 281 17.50 7.58 21.99
CA SER A 281 18.71 8.38 22.06
C SER A 281 19.17 8.60 23.52
N PRO A 282 20.39 9.15 23.76
CA PRO A 282 20.85 9.50 25.10
C PRO A 282 19.88 10.36 25.91
N ARG A 283 18.97 11.07 25.24
CA ARG A 283 17.91 11.84 25.92
C ARG A 283 16.92 10.99 26.70
N MET A 284 16.88 9.68 26.47
CA MET A 284 16.06 8.75 27.25
C MET A 284 16.73 8.35 28.58
N ASP A 285 18.04 8.56 28.74
CA ASP A 285 18.80 8.11 29.92
C ASP A 285 18.17 8.57 31.26
N PRO A 286 17.66 9.82 31.42
CA PRO A 286 17.10 10.28 32.69
C PRO A 286 15.84 9.52 33.15
N MET A 287 15.11 8.85 32.25
CA MET A 287 13.92 8.09 32.62
C MET A 287 14.21 6.60 32.91
N LEU A 288 15.40 6.09 32.58
CA LEU A 288 15.63 4.65 32.52
C LEU A 288 15.51 3.94 33.87
N ASP A 289 15.94 4.58 34.97
CA ASP A 289 15.85 3.99 36.31
C ASP A 289 14.40 3.87 36.78
N ALA A 290 13.62 4.95 36.65
CA ALA A 290 12.19 4.93 36.98
C ALA A 290 11.40 3.95 36.09
N PHE A 291 11.79 3.83 34.81
CA PHE A 291 11.16 2.88 33.90
C PHE A 291 11.51 1.44 34.27
N ARG A 292 12.78 1.17 34.65
CA ARG A 292 13.23 -0.14 35.13
C ARG A 292 12.43 -0.59 36.35
N ASP A 293 12.20 0.29 37.33
CA ASP A 293 11.41 -0.03 38.53
C ASP A 293 9.99 -0.52 38.18
N VAL A 294 9.39 0.04 37.12
CA VAL A 294 8.08 -0.43 36.63
C VAL A 294 8.20 -1.78 35.94
N VAL A 295 9.16 -1.92 35.02
CA VAL A 295 9.32 -3.13 34.18
C VAL A 295 9.67 -4.36 35.02
N GLU A 296 10.50 -4.21 36.06
CA GLU A 296 10.85 -5.30 36.98
C GLU A 296 9.66 -5.81 37.80
N GLY A 297 8.61 -4.99 37.92
CA GLY A 297 7.35 -5.36 38.56
C GLY A 297 6.32 -6.03 37.65
N LEU A 298 6.65 -6.28 36.38
CA LEU A 298 5.77 -6.93 35.39
C LEU A 298 6.06 -8.43 35.27
N THR A 299 5.08 -9.17 34.75
CA THR A 299 5.26 -10.60 34.43
C THR A 299 5.40 -10.79 32.93
N PHE A 300 6.40 -11.58 32.53
CA PHE A 300 6.66 -11.91 31.13
C PHE A 300 6.52 -13.42 30.91
N ALA A 301 5.82 -13.80 29.84
CA ALA A 301 5.66 -15.18 29.41
C ALA A 301 6.36 -15.44 28.06
N GLU A 302 6.60 -16.70 27.74
CA GLU A 302 7.13 -17.09 26.44
C GLU A 302 6.11 -16.77 25.33
N PRO A 303 6.53 -16.22 24.18
CA PRO A 303 5.60 -15.88 23.10
C PRO A 303 4.91 -17.10 22.48
N GLU A 304 3.59 -17.04 22.37
CA GLU A 304 2.76 -18.00 21.63
C GLU A 304 2.81 -17.77 20.11
N ILE A 305 3.12 -16.54 19.70
CA ILE A 305 3.30 -16.14 18.30
C ILE A 305 4.72 -15.57 18.16
N PRO A 306 5.55 -16.07 17.22
CA PRO A 306 6.89 -15.52 17.01
C PRO A 306 6.85 -14.01 16.82
N LEU A 307 7.67 -13.26 17.58
CA LEU A 307 7.78 -11.81 17.43
C LEU A 307 9.17 -11.37 16.94
N VAL A 308 9.19 -10.27 16.21
CA VAL A 308 10.39 -9.60 15.74
C VAL A 308 10.88 -8.58 16.76
N SER A 309 12.12 -8.73 17.20
CA SER A 309 12.80 -7.82 18.14
C SER A 309 13.21 -6.52 17.44
N ASN A 310 12.87 -5.34 18.00
CA ASN A 310 13.40 -4.07 17.48
C ASN A 310 14.87 -3.86 17.81
N LEU A 311 15.45 -4.53 18.80
CA LEU A 311 16.86 -4.35 19.12
C LEU A 311 17.80 -5.14 18.20
N THR A 312 17.35 -6.32 17.74
CA THR A 312 18.18 -7.25 16.98
C THR A 312 17.70 -7.45 15.54
N GLY A 313 16.43 -7.16 15.24
CA GLY A 313 15.81 -7.50 13.96
C GLY A 313 15.54 -9.00 13.80
N GLU A 314 15.78 -9.82 14.82
CA GLU A 314 15.62 -11.27 14.76
C GLU A 314 14.18 -11.71 15.11
N LEU A 315 13.74 -12.79 14.47
CA LEU A 315 12.45 -13.44 14.72
C LEU A 315 12.60 -14.51 15.81
N GLY A 316 11.70 -14.50 16.81
CA GLY A 316 11.59 -15.57 17.81
C GLY A 316 11.04 -15.06 19.14
N GLY A 317 11.50 -13.90 19.60
CA GLY A 317 10.85 -13.16 20.68
C GLY A 317 11.22 -13.51 22.12
N LEU A 318 12.07 -14.52 22.36
CA LEU A 318 12.50 -14.87 23.73
C LEU A 318 13.20 -13.71 24.45
N ALA A 319 13.90 -12.85 23.74
CA ALA A 319 14.54 -11.67 24.33
C ALA A 319 13.54 -10.72 25.00
N ALA A 320 12.30 -10.64 24.50
CA ALA A 320 11.25 -9.79 25.06
C ALA A 320 10.72 -10.27 26.42
N THR A 321 11.13 -11.48 26.86
CA THR A 321 10.82 -12.00 28.20
C THR A 321 11.76 -11.49 29.29
N ASP A 322 12.88 -10.87 28.93
CA ASP A 322 13.80 -10.22 29.85
C ASP A 322 13.31 -8.80 30.19
N PRO A 323 13.04 -8.44 31.46
CA PRO A 323 12.73 -7.07 31.85
C PRO A 323 13.80 -6.06 31.36
N GLY A 324 15.07 -6.46 31.38
CA GLY A 324 16.17 -5.63 30.89
C GLY A 324 16.08 -5.29 29.40
N TYR A 325 15.36 -6.11 28.61
CA TYR A 325 15.10 -5.85 27.19
C TYR A 325 14.35 -4.55 26.99
N TRP A 326 13.28 -4.31 27.73
CA TRP A 326 12.41 -3.14 27.55
C TRP A 326 13.10 -1.84 27.95
N VAL A 327 13.97 -1.87 28.95
CA VAL A 327 14.81 -0.71 29.32
C VAL A 327 15.80 -0.40 28.19
N ARG A 328 16.41 -1.43 27.57
CA ARG A 328 17.27 -1.24 26.38
C ARG A 328 16.45 -0.80 25.17
N HIS A 329 15.22 -1.29 25.01
CA HIS A 329 14.32 -1.01 23.89
C HIS A 329 13.95 0.46 23.77
N VAL A 330 13.64 1.14 24.89
CA VAL A 330 13.36 2.59 24.91
C VAL A 330 14.55 3.43 24.44
N ARG A 331 15.77 2.92 24.64
CA ARG A 331 17.03 3.65 24.42
C ARG A 331 17.75 3.28 23.11
N GLY A 332 17.57 2.05 22.63
CA GLY A 332 18.30 1.45 21.53
C GLY A 332 17.67 1.73 20.16
N THR A 333 18.44 1.46 19.10
CA THR A 333 18.00 1.63 17.72
C THR A 333 16.89 0.65 17.35
N VAL A 334 15.83 1.14 16.70
CA VAL A 334 14.78 0.30 16.12
C VAL A 334 15.24 -0.32 14.79
N ARG A 335 15.52 -1.62 14.79
CA ARG A 335 15.95 -2.47 13.66
C ARG A 335 14.78 -2.95 12.78
N PHE A 336 13.92 -2.02 12.34
CA PHE A 336 12.71 -2.38 11.58
C PHE A 336 13.01 -3.07 10.24
N ALA A 337 13.97 -2.55 9.47
CA ALA A 337 14.35 -3.12 8.18
C ALA A 337 14.86 -4.56 8.31
N ASP A 338 15.68 -4.81 9.32
CA ASP A 338 16.21 -6.15 9.60
C ASP A 338 15.10 -7.11 9.99
N GLY A 339 14.15 -6.65 10.80
CA GLY A 339 12.93 -7.38 11.12
C GLY A 339 12.09 -7.79 9.92
N VAL A 340 11.88 -6.86 8.97
CA VAL A 340 11.16 -7.16 7.72
C VAL A 340 11.92 -8.19 6.88
N ARG A 341 13.25 -8.11 6.80
CA ARG A 341 14.08 -9.10 6.11
C ARG A 341 14.01 -10.47 6.79
N ALA A 342 14.02 -10.52 8.11
CA ALA A 342 13.89 -11.76 8.87
C ALA A 342 12.53 -12.44 8.62
N LEU A 343 11.44 -11.67 8.59
CA LEU A 343 10.11 -12.19 8.23
C LEU A 343 10.09 -12.77 6.81
N ALA A 344 10.64 -12.04 5.83
CA ALA A 344 10.70 -12.52 4.45
C ALA A 344 11.58 -13.79 4.33
N ALA A 345 12.71 -13.84 5.03
CA ALA A 345 13.59 -15.00 5.07
C ALA A 345 12.92 -16.23 5.72
N ASP A 346 12.03 -16.02 6.70
CA ASP A 346 11.19 -17.08 7.28
C ASP A 346 10.11 -17.57 6.30
N GLY A 347 9.86 -16.86 5.19
CA GLY A 347 8.85 -17.21 4.19
C GLY A 347 7.49 -16.57 4.44
N VAL A 348 7.44 -15.44 5.16
CA VAL A 348 6.28 -14.54 5.19
C VAL A 348 6.19 -13.81 3.85
N ASP A 349 5.00 -13.81 3.25
CA ASP A 349 4.74 -13.19 1.95
C ASP A 349 3.61 -12.15 1.99
N VAL A 350 2.97 -11.95 3.15
CA VAL A 350 2.01 -10.89 3.38
C VAL A 350 2.30 -10.19 4.71
N LEU A 351 2.57 -8.89 4.67
CA LEU A 351 2.78 -8.03 5.83
C LEU A 351 1.53 -7.17 6.03
N VAL A 352 0.82 -7.38 7.14
CA VAL A 352 -0.42 -6.66 7.46
C VAL A 352 -0.14 -5.60 8.51
N GLU A 353 -0.21 -4.32 8.14
CA GLU A 353 -0.02 -3.22 9.09
C GLU A 353 -1.33 -2.89 9.80
N LEU A 354 -1.30 -2.99 11.13
CA LEU A 354 -2.35 -2.57 12.04
C LEU A 354 -1.92 -1.27 12.71
N GLY A 355 -2.59 -0.20 12.34
CA GLY A 355 -2.37 1.14 12.84
C GLY A 355 -3.27 2.12 12.09
N PRO A 356 -3.32 3.40 12.50
CA PRO A 356 -4.16 4.42 11.86
C PRO A 356 -3.73 4.79 10.42
N GLY A 357 -2.51 4.42 10.02
CA GLY A 357 -1.89 4.79 8.74
C GLY A 357 -1.39 3.60 7.93
N GLY A 358 -0.41 3.88 7.06
CA GLY A 358 0.19 2.87 6.16
C GLY A 358 1.70 3.04 5.94
N VAL A 359 2.39 3.56 6.96
CA VAL A 359 3.81 3.94 6.87
C VAL A 359 4.69 2.71 6.92
N LEU A 360 4.39 1.73 7.81
CA LEU A 360 5.17 0.50 7.88
C LEU A 360 5.10 -0.29 6.57
N SER A 361 3.94 -0.27 5.91
CA SER A 361 3.72 -0.92 4.62
C SER A 361 4.51 -0.26 3.48
N ALA A 362 4.81 1.04 3.58
CA ALA A 362 5.70 1.71 2.64
C ALA A 362 7.15 1.33 2.92
N MET A 363 7.60 1.42 4.18
CA MET A 363 8.97 1.08 4.59
C MET A 363 9.31 -0.40 4.35
N ALA A 364 8.34 -1.30 4.55
CA ALA A 364 8.53 -2.72 4.28
C ALA A 364 8.73 -3.01 2.78
N ARG A 365 7.96 -2.34 1.90
CA ARG A 365 8.16 -2.47 0.45
C ARG A 365 9.51 -1.92 0.01
N ASP A 366 9.92 -0.78 0.54
CA ASP A 366 11.26 -0.22 0.29
C ASP A 366 12.37 -1.18 0.74
N THR A 367 12.22 -1.76 1.93
CA THR A 367 13.17 -2.73 2.49
C THR A 367 13.32 -4.00 1.64
N LEU A 368 12.21 -4.53 1.13
CA LEU A 368 12.20 -5.76 0.34
C LEU A 368 12.55 -5.53 -1.14
N GLY A 369 12.44 -4.28 -1.61
CA GLY A 369 12.75 -3.90 -2.98
C GLY A 369 11.67 -4.31 -4.00
N PRO A 370 11.80 -3.84 -5.25
CA PRO A 370 10.78 -4.02 -6.29
C PRO A 370 10.66 -5.45 -6.80
N ASP A 371 11.69 -6.29 -6.63
CA ASP A 371 11.71 -7.68 -7.10
C ASP A 371 11.05 -8.66 -6.12
N SER A 372 10.65 -8.17 -4.93
CA SER A 372 9.98 -9.00 -3.93
C SER A 372 8.54 -9.31 -4.33
N ALA A 373 8.16 -10.59 -4.18
CA ALA A 373 6.78 -11.04 -4.35
C ALA A 373 5.92 -10.86 -3.08
N ALA A 374 6.48 -10.29 -2.00
CA ALA A 374 5.75 -10.07 -0.77
C ALA A 374 4.83 -8.85 -0.87
N HIS A 375 3.66 -8.94 -0.24
CA HIS A 375 2.64 -7.90 -0.25
C HIS A 375 2.62 -7.16 1.09
N ALA A 376 2.49 -5.82 1.07
CA ALA A 376 2.25 -5.02 2.27
C ALA A 376 0.86 -4.41 2.23
N VAL A 377 0.03 -4.69 3.25
CA VAL A 377 -1.38 -4.35 3.31
C VAL A 377 -1.67 -3.55 4.60
N PRO A 378 -1.79 -2.22 4.53
CA PRO A 378 -2.24 -1.43 5.66
C PRO A 378 -3.75 -1.52 5.81
N VAL A 379 -4.19 -1.72 7.04
CA VAL A 379 -5.61 -1.89 7.39
C VAL A 379 -6.37 -0.56 7.39
N LEU A 380 -5.73 0.53 7.81
CA LEU A 380 -6.28 1.88 7.74
C LEU A 380 -5.39 2.79 6.89
N ARG A 381 -5.93 3.96 6.55
CA ARG A 381 -5.26 5.00 5.78
C ARG A 381 -5.72 6.35 6.30
N ARG A 382 -4.80 7.31 6.39
CA ARG A 382 -5.05 8.65 6.95
C ARG A 382 -6.09 9.42 6.14
N ASP A 383 -6.01 9.29 4.81
CA ASP A 383 -6.77 10.01 3.78
C ASP A 383 -8.12 9.36 3.42
N ARG A 384 -8.53 8.28 4.11
CA ARG A 384 -9.72 7.52 3.75
C ARG A 384 -10.62 7.20 4.95
N PRO A 385 -11.94 7.03 4.73
CA PRO A 385 -12.84 6.53 5.75
C PRO A 385 -12.42 5.15 6.25
N GLU A 386 -12.57 4.89 7.56
CA GLU A 386 -12.03 3.68 8.20
C GLU A 386 -12.67 2.41 7.68
N GLU A 387 -14.00 2.37 7.61
CA GLU A 387 -14.72 1.18 7.15
C GLU A 387 -14.37 0.85 5.69
N ALA A 388 -14.17 1.88 4.85
CA ALA A 388 -13.75 1.71 3.46
C ALA A 388 -12.31 1.18 3.38
N SER A 389 -11.37 1.78 4.11
CA SER A 389 -9.98 1.30 4.17
C SER A 389 -9.89 -0.15 4.63
N PHE A 390 -10.64 -0.48 5.69
CA PHE A 390 -10.70 -1.82 6.26
C PHE A 390 -11.29 -2.83 5.27
N ALA A 391 -12.40 -2.48 4.60
CA ALA A 391 -13.02 -3.29 3.56
C ALA A 391 -12.06 -3.55 2.37
N VAL A 392 -11.29 -2.54 1.95
CA VAL A 392 -10.25 -2.69 0.92
C VAL A 392 -9.14 -3.62 1.39
N ALA A 393 -8.66 -3.46 2.63
CA ALA A 393 -7.60 -4.30 3.18
C ALA A 393 -8.03 -5.78 3.25
N LEU A 394 -9.22 -6.07 3.80
CA LEU A 394 -9.77 -7.43 3.80
C LEU A 394 -9.99 -7.97 2.39
N GLY A 395 -10.43 -7.13 1.46
CA GLY A 395 -10.57 -7.49 0.05
C GLY A 395 -9.24 -7.91 -0.58
N ARG A 396 -8.16 -7.17 -0.31
CA ARG A 396 -6.80 -7.52 -0.75
C ARG A 396 -6.32 -8.82 -0.13
N LEU A 397 -6.47 -8.99 1.18
CA LEU A 397 -6.11 -10.24 1.87
C LEU A 397 -6.86 -11.44 1.28
N HIS A 398 -8.16 -11.30 1.05
CA HIS A 398 -8.97 -12.33 0.41
C HIS A 398 -8.49 -12.66 -1.02
N ALA A 399 -8.18 -11.63 -1.82
CA ALA A 399 -7.70 -11.82 -3.19
C ALA A 399 -6.37 -12.58 -3.22
N LEU A 400 -5.46 -12.27 -2.28
CA LEU A 400 -4.17 -12.94 -2.12
C LEU A 400 -4.27 -14.42 -1.70
N GLY A 401 -5.41 -14.82 -1.15
CA GLY A 401 -5.64 -16.18 -0.66
C GLY A 401 -5.68 -16.32 0.86
N VAL A 402 -5.52 -15.21 1.61
CA VAL A 402 -5.69 -15.20 3.07
C VAL A 402 -7.16 -15.48 3.41
N PRO A 403 -7.46 -16.42 4.32
CA PRO A 403 -8.83 -16.68 4.75
C PRO A 403 -9.49 -15.46 5.37
N VAL A 404 -10.75 -15.20 5.00
CA VAL A 404 -11.60 -14.16 5.58
C VAL A 404 -12.96 -14.75 5.93
N ASP A 405 -13.38 -14.60 7.17
CA ASP A 405 -14.72 -14.97 7.64
C ASP A 405 -15.73 -13.88 7.29
N TRP A 406 -16.33 -14.04 6.12
CA TRP A 406 -17.38 -13.16 5.62
C TRP A 406 -18.68 -13.25 6.42
N HIS A 407 -18.92 -14.34 7.16
CA HIS A 407 -20.08 -14.44 8.05
C HIS A 407 -19.97 -13.43 9.18
N THR A 408 -18.80 -13.39 9.84
CA THR A 408 -18.50 -12.42 10.89
C THR A 408 -18.48 -10.99 10.35
N PHE A 409 -17.91 -10.75 9.16
CA PHE A 409 -17.88 -9.41 8.56
C PHE A 409 -19.28 -8.82 8.35
N HIS A 410 -20.21 -9.60 7.80
CA HIS A 410 -21.57 -9.14 7.48
C HIS A 410 -22.54 -9.23 8.67
N ALA A 411 -22.11 -9.72 9.84
CA ALA A 411 -22.95 -9.76 11.03
C ALA A 411 -23.48 -8.35 11.37
N GLY A 412 -24.77 -8.27 11.73
CA GLY A 412 -25.44 -7.01 12.08
C GLY A 412 -25.79 -6.08 10.91
N THR A 413 -25.39 -6.39 9.67
CA THR A 413 -25.68 -5.52 8.50
C THR A 413 -27.12 -5.62 7.99
N GLY A 414 -27.85 -6.66 8.39
CA GLY A 414 -29.19 -6.97 7.86
C GLY A 414 -29.19 -7.48 6.41
N ALA A 415 -28.01 -7.85 5.87
CA ALA A 415 -27.88 -8.39 4.52
C ALA A 415 -28.63 -9.72 4.36
N ARG A 416 -29.23 -9.92 3.18
CA ARG A 416 -30.01 -11.10 2.82
C ARG A 416 -29.47 -11.72 1.54
N ARG A 417 -29.73 -13.02 1.34
CA ARG A 417 -29.36 -13.69 0.08
C ARG A 417 -30.28 -13.23 -1.05
N VAL A 418 -29.66 -12.83 -2.15
CA VAL A 418 -30.35 -12.47 -3.41
C VAL A 418 -29.84 -13.35 -4.56
N PRO A 419 -30.67 -13.60 -5.58
CA PRO A 419 -30.20 -14.22 -6.81
C PRO A 419 -29.10 -13.36 -7.43
N LEU A 420 -28.03 -13.99 -7.90
CA LEU A 420 -26.95 -13.33 -8.63
C LEU A 420 -26.67 -14.11 -9.92
N PRO A 421 -26.08 -13.48 -10.94
CA PRO A 421 -25.67 -14.16 -12.17
C PRO A 421 -24.86 -15.44 -11.88
N THR A 422 -25.10 -16.47 -12.68
CA THR A 422 -24.31 -17.71 -12.63
C THR A 422 -22.93 -17.50 -13.24
N TYR A 423 -22.03 -18.45 -13.03
CA TYR A 423 -20.67 -18.44 -13.54
C TYR A 423 -20.60 -18.17 -15.06
N ALA A 424 -19.62 -17.36 -15.47
CA ALA A 424 -19.30 -17.03 -16.85
C ALA A 424 -18.61 -18.17 -17.61
N PHE A 425 -19.29 -19.32 -17.76
CA PHE A 425 -18.77 -20.42 -18.58
C PHE A 425 -18.55 -19.96 -20.03
N ARG A 426 -17.34 -20.18 -20.53
CA ARG A 426 -17.02 -20.11 -21.95
C ARG A 426 -17.12 -21.51 -22.54
N GLY A 427 -18.15 -21.74 -23.34
CA GLY A 427 -18.32 -23.01 -24.03
C GLY A 427 -17.25 -23.17 -25.11
N VAL A 428 -16.34 -24.11 -24.90
CA VAL A 428 -15.55 -24.68 -26.00
C VAL A 428 -16.32 -25.90 -26.51
N ARG A 429 -16.44 -26.02 -27.82
CA ARG A 429 -17.10 -27.19 -28.41
C ARG A 429 -16.22 -28.42 -28.21
N HIS A 430 -16.57 -29.23 -27.23
CA HIS A 430 -16.03 -30.56 -27.08
C HIS A 430 -16.99 -31.54 -27.75
N TRP A 431 -16.56 -32.14 -28.86
CA TRP A 431 -17.32 -33.15 -29.57
C TRP A 431 -16.38 -34.30 -29.94
N PRO A 432 -16.75 -35.57 -29.72
CA PRO A 432 -15.91 -36.69 -30.14
C PRO A 432 -15.67 -36.60 -31.65
N ALA A 433 -14.42 -36.79 -32.07
CA ALA A 433 -14.12 -36.88 -33.48
C ALA A 433 -14.91 -38.08 -34.06
N PRO A 434 -15.61 -37.93 -35.19
CA PRO A 434 -16.15 -39.08 -35.89
C PRO A 434 -14.99 -40.04 -36.19
N PRO A 435 -15.18 -41.37 -36.05
CA PRO A 435 -14.13 -42.31 -36.39
C PRO A 435 -13.67 -42.03 -37.83
N THR A 436 -12.38 -41.79 -38.02
CA THR A 436 -11.80 -41.70 -39.35
C THR A 436 -12.11 -43.02 -40.05
N PRO A 437 -12.73 -43.04 -41.24
CA PRO A 437 -12.94 -44.29 -41.96
C PRO A 437 -11.56 -44.87 -42.32
N GLY A 438 -11.05 -45.73 -41.44
CA GLY A 438 -9.98 -46.64 -41.74
C GLY A 438 -10.48 -47.62 -42.79
N ASN A 439 -9.72 -47.70 -43.88
CA ASN A 439 -9.72 -48.71 -44.94
C ASN A 439 -10.73 -49.88 -44.74
N PRO A 440 -11.69 -50.13 -45.65
CA PRO A 440 -12.59 -51.28 -45.56
C PRO A 440 -11.79 -52.58 -45.78
N GLY A 441 -11.24 -53.12 -44.70
CA GLY A 441 -10.36 -54.27 -44.73
C GLY A 441 -10.16 -54.86 -43.35
N GLY A 442 -11.26 -55.16 -42.65
CA GLY A 442 -11.22 -55.82 -41.34
C GLY A 442 -12.61 -55.84 -40.72
N ALA A 443 -13.36 -56.91 -41.00
CA ALA A 443 -14.74 -57.09 -40.54
C ALA A 443 -14.86 -57.02 -38.99
N PRO A 444 -15.97 -56.47 -38.46
CA PRO A 444 -16.27 -56.54 -37.03
C PRO A 444 -16.75 -57.95 -36.68
N GLY A 445 -15.90 -58.71 -35.98
CA GLY A 445 -16.31 -59.91 -35.28
C GLY A 445 -17.19 -59.54 -34.09
N LEU A 446 -18.51 -59.65 -34.25
CA LEU A 446 -19.45 -59.75 -33.14
C LEU A 446 -19.05 -60.93 -32.25
N LEU A 447 -18.74 -60.68 -30.97
CA LEU A 447 -18.84 -61.70 -29.94
C LEU A 447 -20.14 -61.49 -29.15
N PRO A 448 -20.98 -62.52 -28.99
CA PRO A 448 -22.27 -62.40 -28.33
C PRO A 448 -22.10 -62.33 -26.81
N ALA A 449 -23.05 -61.65 -26.18
CA ALA A 449 -23.29 -61.75 -24.75
C ALA A 449 -23.61 -63.20 -24.37
N SER A 450 -22.86 -63.76 -23.43
CA SER A 450 -23.28 -64.91 -22.64
C SER A 450 -22.82 -64.71 -21.19
N GLY A 451 -23.81 -64.69 -20.29
CA GLY A 451 -23.57 -64.71 -18.86
C GLY A 451 -23.24 -66.12 -18.39
N ALA A 452 -22.26 -66.21 -17.49
CA ALA A 452 -22.16 -67.31 -16.53
C ALA A 452 -21.46 -66.80 -15.27
N ARG A 453 -22.00 -67.21 -14.13
CA ARG A 453 -21.65 -66.82 -12.76
C ARG A 453 -20.43 -67.61 -12.23
N THR A 454 -19.87 -67.09 -11.13
CA THR A 454 -19.08 -67.75 -10.05
C THR A 454 -17.67 -68.26 -10.45
N THR A 455 -16.58 -68.16 -9.66
CA THR A 455 -16.33 -68.09 -8.20
C THR A 455 -15.06 -67.29 -7.88
N ALA A 456 -14.90 -66.91 -6.62
CA ALA A 456 -13.69 -66.32 -6.01
C ALA A 456 -12.44 -67.20 -6.10
N ASP A 457 -11.23 -66.60 -6.15
CA ASP A 457 -10.22 -66.72 -5.09
C ASP A 457 -9.07 -65.70 -5.29
N SER A 458 -8.17 -65.66 -4.32
CA SER A 458 -7.40 -64.53 -3.83
C SER A 458 -5.92 -64.57 -4.27
N ALA A 459 -5.24 -63.44 -3.99
CA ALA A 459 -3.82 -63.30 -3.62
C ALA A 459 -2.74 -63.13 -4.70
N HIS A 460 -1.99 -62.02 -4.51
CA HIS A 460 -0.52 -61.87 -4.57
C HIS A 460 0.24 -62.46 -5.78
N ASP A 461 0.91 -61.63 -6.57
CA ASP A 461 2.32 -61.30 -6.30
C ASP A 461 2.88 -60.27 -7.31
N ALA A 462 3.88 -59.52 -6.85
CA ALA A 462 4.61 -58.52 -7.59
C ALA A 462 5.47 -59.15 -8.72
N ARG A 463 5.66 -58.43 -9.82
CA ARG A 463 6.85 -58.55 -10.68
C ARG A 463 7.09 -57.32 -11.55
N THR A 464 8.28 -56.78 -11.34
CA THR A 464 9.02 -55.74 -12.02
C THR A 464 9.16 -55.98 -13.53
N VAL A 465 8.99 -54.93 -14.34
CA VAL A 465 9.47 -54.82 -15.74
C VAL A 465 9.98 -53.38 -15.89
N THR A 466 11.27 -53.14 -15.66
CA THR A 466 12.30 -52.89 -16.69
C THR A 466 11.89 -51.89 -17.79
N ASP A 467 12.45 -50.70 -17.64
CA ASP A 467 12.46 -49.56 -18.55
C ASP A 467 13.36 -49.84 -19.78
N PRO A 468 12.93 -49.56 -21.02
CA PRO A 468 13.84 -49.41 -22.14
C PRO A 468 14.22 -47.92 -22.37
N ALA A 469 15.52 -47.71 -22.44
CA ALA A 469 16.19 -46.46 -22.80
C ALA A 469 15.88 -45.98 -24.24
N PRO A 470 16.26 -44.74 -24.60
CA PRO A 470 15.45 -43.84 -25.41
C PRO A 470 15.76 -43.90 -26.91
N THR A 471 14.74 -43.66 -27.73
CA THR A 471 14.90 -43.27 -29.14
C THR A 471 14.41 -41.84 -29.34
N ASP A 472 15.38 -40.99 -29.69
CA ASP A 472 15.30 -39.72 -30.41
C ASP A 472 13.95 -38.97 -30.40
N ARG A 473 13.85 -37.96 -29.54
CA ARG A 473 12.83 -36.91 -29.62
C ARG A 473 13.50 -35.62 -30.12
N PRO A 474 12.91 -34.92 -31.09
CA PRO A 474 13.33 -33.57 -31.43
C PRO A 474 13.05 -32.62 -30.25
N ASP A 475 14.01 -31.74 -30.02
CA ASP A 475 14.08 -30.71 -28.98
C ASP A 475 12.76 -29.92 -28.82
N PRO A 476 12.13 -29.88 -27.63
CA PRO A 476 11.00 -29.00 -27.39
C PRO A 476 11.50 -27.56 -27.31
N ALA A 477 11.37 -26.85 -28.43
CA ALA A 477 11.37 -25.40 -28.47
C ALA A 477 10.53 -24.83 -27.33
N ARG A 478 11.12 -23.87 -26.61
CA ARG A 478 10.48 -22.97 -25.66
C ARG A 478 9.04 -22.62 -26.08
N PRO A 479 8.06 -22.57 -25.15
CA PRO A 479 6.77 -21.96 -25.45
C PRO A 479 7.01 -20.51 -25.88
N GLY A 480 6.67 -20.20 -27.13
CA GLY A 480 6.72 -18.86 -27.67
C GLY A 480 5.77 -17.95 -26.90
N THR A 481 6.35 -16.94 -26.26
CA THR A 481 5.69 -15.69 -25.89
C THR A 481 5.12 -15.03 -27.13
N VAL A 482 3.79 -14.89 -27.20
CA VAL A 482 3.17 -13.80 -27.94
C VAL A 482 2.06 -13.20 -27.07
N ALA A 483 2.47 -12.62 -25.94
CA ALA A 483 2.02 -11.27 -25.62
C ALA A 483 3.21 -10.40 -26.02
N GLY A 484 3.09 -9.66 -27.13
CA GLY A 484 4.11 -8.67 -27.49
C GLY A 484 4.25 -7.65 -26.38
N ASP A 485 5.41 -7.00 -26.31
CA ASP A 485 5.58 -5.83 -25.45
C ASP A 485 4.46 -4.82 -25.78
N PRO A 486 3.69 -4.32 -24.79
CA PRO A 486 2.66 -3.31 -25.03
C PRO A 486 3.17 -2.13 -25.86
N GLY A 487 4.45 -1.76 -25.73
CA GLY A 487 5.11 -0.72 -26.53
C GLY A 487 5.26 -1.07 -28.02
N GLU A 488 5.54 -2.33 -28.36
CA GLU A 488 5.69 -2.81 -29.75
C GLU A 488 4.40 -2.61 -30.56
N ARG A 489 3.22 -2.74 -29.90
CA ARG A 489 1.92 -2.50 -30.54
C ARG A 489 1.78 -1.05 -30.99
N TYR A 490 2.22 -0.09 -30.20
CA TYR A 490 2.14 1.33 -30.54
C TYR A 490 3.23 1.72 -31.54
N ALA A 491 4.45 1.19 -31.37
CA ALA A 491 5.56 1.42 -32.30
C ALA A 491 5.26 0.92 -33.73
N ALA A 492 4.51 -0.19 -33.87
CA ALA A 492 4.11 -0.75 -35.17
C ALA A 492 2.96 0.01 -35.87
N MET A 493 2.34 1.02 -35.24
CA MET A 493 1.27 1.81 -35.85
C MET A 493 1.82 2.95 -36.71
N PRO A 494 1.16 3.32 -37.84
CA PRO A 494 1.48 4.53 -38.58
C PRO A 494 1.41 5.78 -37.69
N PRO A 495 2.29 6.80 -37.86
CA PRO A 495 2.41 7.93 -36.92
C PRO A 495 1.08 8.63 -36.59
N ALA A 496 0.25 8.92 -37.60
CA ALA A 496 -1.05 9.57 -37.39
C ALA A 496 -2.07 8.69 -36.63
N VAL A 497 -1.95 7.36 -36.75
CA VAL A 497 -2.80 6.40 -36.02
C VAL A 497 -2.28 6.22 -34.59
N ARG A 498 -0.95 6.24 -34.41
CA ARG A 498 -0.27 6.16 -33.11
C ARG A 498 -0.58 7.38 -32.24
N GLU A 499 -0.46 8.59 -32.77
CA GLU A 499 -0.73 9.83 -32.03
C GLU A 499 -2.17 9.85 -31.49
N LYS A 500 -3.15 9.48 -32.34
CA LYS A 500 -4.54 9.37 -31.92
C LYS A 500 -4.75 8.28 -30.86
N ALA A 501 -4.15 7.10 -31.04
CA ALA A 501 -4.28 6.00 -30.09
C ALA A 501 -3.65 6.30 -28.72
N LEU A 502 -2.53 7.03 -28.69
CA LEU A 502 -1.87 7.48 -27.47
C LEU A 502 -2.66 8.60 -26.79
N LEU A 503 -3.25 9.52 -27.56
CA LEU A 503 -4.13 10.54 -27.01
C LEU A 503 -5.38 9.93 -26.37
N ASP A 504 -6.00 8.95 -27.02
CA ASP A 504 -7.14 8.22 -26.48
C ASP A 504 -6.75 7.46 -25.20
N LEU A 505 -5.54 6.86 -25.16
CA LEU A 505 -4.99 6.20 -23.98
C LEU A 505 -4.81 7.17 -22.81
N VAL A 506 -4.15 8.32 -23.05
CA VAL A 506 -3.91 9.33 -22.03
C VAL A 506 -5.23 9.87 -21.48
N ARG A 507 -6.18 10.23 -22.36
CA ARG A 507 -7.51 10.72 -21.92
C ARG A 507 -8.29 9.66 -21.15
N THR A 508 -8.21 8.39 -21.55
CA THR A 508 -8.86 7.29 -20.85
C THR A 508 -8.34 7.13 -19.43
N HIS A 509 -7.03 7.15 -19.25
CA HIS A 509 -6.45 7.01 -17.92
C HIS A 509 -6.57 8.30 -17.09
N THR A 510 -6.59 9.46 -17.72
CA THR A 510 -6.88 10.74 -17.07
C THR A 510 -8.30 10.76 -16.52
N ALA A 511 -9.29 10.39 -17.34
CA ALA A 511 -10.68 10.28 -16.92
C ALA A 511 -10.84 9.25 -15.78
N ALA A 512 -10.13 8.11 -15.86
CA ALA A 512 -10.16 7.09 -14.82
C ALA A 512 -9.56 7.56 -13.48
N VAL A 513 -8.55 8.44 -13.50
CA VAL A 513 -7.95 9.01 -12.28
C VAL A 513 -8.86 10.08 -11.67
N LEU A 514 -9.51 10.91 -12.50
CA LEU A 514 -10.42 11.97 -12.06
C LEU A 514 -11.85 11.49 -11.77
N GLY A 515 -12.15 10.22 -12.06
CA GLY A 515 -13.50 9.68 -11.91
C GLY A 515 -14.50 10.16 -12.98
N HIS A 516 -14.03 10.67 -14.13
CA HIS A 516 -14.90 11.02 -15.25
C HIS A 516 -15.39 9.77 -16.00
N PRO A 517 -16.68 9.72 -16.39
CA PRO A 517 -17.29 8.55 -17.02
C PRO A 517 -16.91 8.39 -18.50
N ASP A 518 -16.67 9.49 -19.21
CA ASP A 518 -16.25 9.49 -20.61
C ASP A 518 -14.87 10.13 -20.76
N PRO A 519 -13.89 9.46 -21.40
CA PRO A 519 -12.63 10.08 -21.80
C PRO A 519 -12.82 11.35 -22.66
N ALA A 520 -13.97 11.51 -23.31
CA ALA A 520 -14.36 12.70 -24.04
C ALA A 520 -14.50 13.95 -23.14
N ASP A 521 -14.82 13.77 -21.86
CA ASP A 521 -14.99 14.86 -20.88
C ASP A 521 -13.64 15.49 -20.50
N VAL A 522 -12.53 14.78 -20.71
CA VAL A 522 -11.18 15.31 -20.54
C VAL A 522 -10.80 16.07 -21.82
N GLY A 523 -10.75 17.39 -21.77
CA GLY A 523 -10.33 18.20 -22.91
C GLY A 523 -8.90 17.90 -23.35
N VAL A 524 -8.66 17.74 -24.66
CA VAL A 524 -7.35 17.40 -25.23
C VAL A 524 -6.23 18.38 -24.84
N ARG A 525 -6.60 19.64 -24.59
CA ARG A 525 -5.71 20.76 -24.22
C ARG A 525 -5.95 21.28 -22.81
N SER A 526 -6.82 20.62 -22.04
CA SER A 526 -7.08 21.00 -20.65
C SER A 526 -5.83 20.75 -19.83
N VAL A 527 -5.47 21.72 -18.99
CA VAL A 527 -4.32 21.61 -18.10
C VAL A 527 -4.66 20.62 -16.99
N PHE A 528 -3.81 19.62 -16.75
CA PHE A 528 -4.09 18.58 -15.75
C PHE A 528 -4.40 19.16 -14.37
N LYS A 529 -3.69 20.22 -13.95
CA LYS A 529 -3.92 20.93 -12.68
C LYS A 529 -5.34 21.50 -12.58
N GLU A 530 -5.85 22.12 -13.65
CA GLU A 530 -7.21 22.68 -13.70
C GLU A 530 -8.29 21.59 -13.71
N LEU A 531 -7.93 20.37 -14.14
CA LEU A 531 -8.79 19.20 -14.05
C LEU A 531 -8.76 18.52 -12.66
N GLY A 532 -7.99 19.04 -11.71
CA GLY A 532 -7.89 18.51 -10.35
C GLY A 532 -6.76 17.51 -10.13
N PHE A 533 -5.75 17.46 -11.01
CA PHE A 533 -4.55 16.65 -10.74
C PHE A 533 -3.65 17.31 -9.69
N ASP A 534 -3.42 16.57 -8.60
CA ASP A 534 -2.34 16.82 -7.64
C ASP A 534 -1.12 15.92 -7.92
N SER A 535 -0.09 16.01 -7.06
CA SER A 535 1.12 15.18 -7.18
C SER A 535 0.85 13.68 -7.10
N LEU A 536 -0.21 13.24 -6.42
CA LEU A 536 -0.56 11.83 -6.28
C LEU A 536 -1.33 11.31 -7.50
N ALA A 537 -2.30 12.08 -8.01
CA ALA A 537 -3.00 11.81 -9.25
C ALA A 537 -2.03 11.74 -10.44
N GLY A 538 -1.00 12.60 -10.45
CA GLY A 538 0.07 12.58 -11.44
C GLY A 538 0.87 11.26 -11.43
N VAL A 539 1.25 10.78 -10.23
CA VAL A 539 1.93 9.49 -10.07
C VAL A 539 1.04 8.33 -10.53
N GLU A 540 -0.24 8.34 -10.13
CA GLU A 540 -1.18 7.29 -10.51
C GLU A 540 -1.39 7.22 -12.03
N LEU A 541 -1.49 8.37 -12.71
CA LEU A 541 -1.58 8.43 -14.17
C LEU A 541 -0.30 7.91 -14.83
N CYS A 542 0.89 8.28 -14.33
CA CYS A 542 2.16 7.78 -14.85
C CYS A 542 2.28 6.26 -14.72
N ASP A 543 1.90 5.70 -13.56
CA ASP A 543 1.90 4.25 -13.31
C ASP A 543 0.89 3.52 -14.20
N ARG A 544 -0.27 4.13 -14.48
CA ARG A 544 -1.27 3.59 -15.41
C ARG A 544 -0.75 3.59 -16.84
N LEU A 545 -0.13 4.68 -17.29
CA LEU A 545 0.42 4.81 -18.64
C LEU A 545 1.61 3.86 -18.86
N ALA A 546 2.55 3.79 -17.92
CA ALA A 546 3.71 2.91 -17.97
C ALA A 546 3.32 1.43 -18.15
N ARG A 547 2.25 0.98 -17.47
CA ARG A 547 1.72 -0.38 -17.62
C ARG A 547 1.14 -0.68 -18.99
N HIS A 548 0.60 0.32 -19.68
CA HIS A 548 -0.04 0.13 -20.98
C HIS A 548 0.90 0.39 -22.16
N THR A 549 1.98 1.14 -21.95
CA THR A 549 2.98 1.45 -22.99
C THR A 549 4.29 0.66 -22.84
N GLY A 550 4.53 0.01 -21.69
CA GLY A 550 5.80 -0.67 -21.40
C GLY A 550 6.96 0.29 -21.08
N LEU A 551 6.73 1.60 -21.10
CA LEU A 551 7.74 2.63 -20.85
C LEU A 551 8.01 2.82 -19.35
N ARG A 552 9.24 3.20 -19.00
CA ARG A 552 9.55 3.76 -17.68
C ARG A 552 9.27 5.26 -17.71
N LEU A 553 8.23 5.70 -17.00
CA LEU A 553 7.81 7.09 -16.97
C LEU A 553 8.16 7.73 -15.62
N PRO A 554 8.80 8.92 -15.62
CA PRO A 554 9.03 9.65 -14.38
C PRO A 554 7.71 10.23 -13.85
N ALA A 555 7.56 10.28 -12.52
CA ALA A 555 6.39 10.87 -11.85
C ALA A 555 6.15 12.35 -12.22
N THR A 556 7.15 13.02 -12.80
CA THR A 556 7.08 14.41 -13.24
C THR A 556 6.47 14.59 -14.63
N LEU A 557 6.17 13.52 -15.38
CA LEU A 557 5.74 13.59 -16.78
C LEU A 557 4.51 14.50 -16.98
N VAL A 558 3.53 14.41 -16.08
CA VAL A 558 2.30 15.23 -16.13
C VAL A 558 2.59 16.72 -15.89
N PHE A 559 3.69 17.06 -15.23
CA PHE A 559 4.12 18.44 -14.99
C PHE A 559 5.00 18.98 -16.11
N SER A 560 5.86 18.13 -16.69
CA SER A 560 6.65 18.47 -17.88
C SER A 560 5.78 18.59 -19.14
N PHE A 561 4.66 17.86 -19.19
CA PHE A 561 3.71 17.84 -20.29
C PHE A 561 2.28 18.06 -19.75
N PRO A 562 1.91 19.33 -19.49
CA PRO A 562 0.75 19.68 -18.65
C PRO A 562 -0.62 19.44 -19.28
N THR A 563 -0.71 18.85 -20.47
CA THR A 563 -1.99 18.53 -21.14
C THR A 563 -1.98 17.11 -21.72
N PRO A 564 -3.16 16.48 -21.91
CA PRO A 564 -3.27 15.17 -22.54
C PRO A 564 -2.61 15.06 -23.92
N GLU A 565 -2.71 16.11 -24.74
CA GLU A 565 -2.05 16.19 -26.05
C GLU A 565 -0.51 16.16 -25.92
N LEU A 566 0.06 16.95 -25.00
CA LEU A 566 1.51 17.00 -24.80
C LEU A 566 2.07 15.70 -24.22
N ALA A 567 1.35 15.11 -23.25
CA ALA A 567 1.75 13.82 -22.67
C ALA A 567 1.67 12.69 -23.72
N ALA A 568 0.66 12.68 -24.59
CA ALA A 568 0.54 11.70 -25.67
C ALA A 568 1.67 11.81 -26.70
N ARG A 569 2.09 13.03 -27.04
CA ARG A 569 3.26 13.26 -27.91
C ARG A 569 4.55 12.78 -27.28
N ALA A 570 4.80 13.11 -26.02
CA ALA A 570 5.97 12.65 -25.29
C ALA A 570 6.06 11.11 -25.23
N LEU A 571 4.92 10.43 -25.05
CA LEU A 571 4.86 8.97 -25.14
C LEU A 571 5.18 8.46 -26.56
N GLY A 572 4.71 9.16 -27.59
CA GLY A 572 5.01 8.84 -28.99
C GLY A 572 6.50 8.93 -29.30
N ASP A 573 7.17 9.98 -28.82
CA ASP A 573 8.60 10.21 -29.00
C ASP A 573 9.47 9.19 -28.25
N LEU A 574 9.00 8.72 -27.09
CA LEU A 574 9.66 7.67 -26.32
C LEU A 574 9.49 6.27 -26.93
N LEU A 575 8.37 6.01 -27.61
CA LEU A 575 8.06 4.72 -28.24
C LEU A 575 8.68 4.56 -29.63
N ASP A 576 8.92 5.67 -30.33
CA ASP A 576 9.54 5.71 -31.63
C ASP A 576 10.41 6.98 -31.71
N PRO A 577 11.60 6.94 -31.08
CA PRO A 577 12.55 8.04 -31.17
C PRO A 577 13.01 8.12 -32.62
N GLY A 578 12.35 8.98 -33.40
CA GLY A 578 12.73 9.24 -34.79
C GLY A 578 14.19 9.69 -34.91
N PRO A 579 14.72 9.84 -36.14
CA PRO A 579 16.02 10.47 -36.30
C PRO A 579 15.93 11.84 -35.63
N GLN A 580 16.73 12.06 -34.58
CA GLN A 580 16.75 13.33 -33.85
C GLN A 580 17.01 14.45 -34.86
N GLU A 581 15.99 15.22 -35.20
CA GLU A 581 16.23 16.46 -35.90
C GLU A 581 16.98 17.37 -34.93
N PRO A 582 18.08 18.01 -35.36
CA PRO A 582 18.77 18.95 -34.52
C PRO A 582 17.82 20.09 -34.17
N CYS A 583 17.98 20.63 -32.96
CA CYS A 583 17.35 21.82 -32.34
C CYS A 583 17.10 23.04 -33.28
N GLY A 584 17.63 23.04 -34.51
CA GLY A 584 17.42 24.05 -35.54
C GLY A 584 15.97 24.17 -36.07
N ALA A 585 15.17 23.10 -36.08
CA ALA A 585 13.78 23.18 -36.56
C ALA A 585 12.87 23.96 -35.57
N GLU A 586 13.08 23.77 -34.27
CA GLU A 586 12.35 24.46 -33.21
C GLU A 586 12.80 25.93 -33.10
N LEU A 587 14.11 26.19 -33.27
CA LEU A 587 14.66 27.54 -33.39
C LEU A 587 14.07 28.30 -34.60
N ALA A 588 13.94 27.66 -35.76
CA ALA A 588 13.33 28.26 -36.94
C ALA A 588 11.83 28.58 -36.73
N GLY A 589 11.11 27.72 -36.00
CA GLY A 589 9.73 27.97 -35.59
C GLY A 589 9.58 29.16 -34.64
N LEU A 590 10.51 29.29 -33.68
CA LEU A 590 10.56 30.43 -32.77
C LEU A 590 10.91 31.74 -33.50
N GLU A 591 11.88 31.72 -34.42
CA GLU A 591 12.25 32.87 -35.24
C GLU A 591 11.08 33.36 -36.10
N ALA A 592 10.33 32.44 -36.72
CA ALA A 592 9.13 32.77 -37.50
C ALA A 592 8.02 33.38 -36.64
N ALA A 593 7.82 32.88 -35.42
CA ALA A 593 6.84 33.42 -34.47
C ALA A 593 7.22 34.84 -34.00
N LEU A 594 8.51 35.09 -33.75
CA LEU A 594 9.01 36.42 -33.35
C LEU A 594 8.93 37.45 -34.49
N ALA A 595 9.14 37.02 -35.74
CA ALA A 595 8.99 37.86 -36.92
C ALA A 595 7.53 38.32 -37.15
N GLY A 596 6.55 37.55 -36.69
CA GLY A 596 5.12 37.85 -36.80
C GLY A 596 4.55 38.78 -35.74
N LEU A 597 5.33 39.13 -34.71
CA LEU A 597 4.86 40.02 -33.64
C LEU A 597 4.70 41.47 -34.16
N PRO A 598 3.53 42.10 -33.95
CA PRO A 598 3.33 43.50 -34.31
C PRO A 598 4.32 44.41 -33.54
N GLY A 599 4.65 45.57 -34.14
CA GLY A 599 5.75 46.46 -33.73
C GLY A 599 5.73 46.93 -32.27
N ASP A 600 6.83 47.54 -31.82
CA ASP A 600 7.23 47.91 -30.45
C ASP A 600 6.08 48.24 -29.46
N GLY A 601 5.41 47.17 -29.01
CA GLY A 601 4.41 47.18 -27.95
C GLY A 601 4.92 46.47 -26.70
N PRO A 602 4.20 46.59 -25.57
CA PRO A 602 4.58 45.98 -24.30
C PRO A 602 4.80 44.46 -24.41
N ASP A 603 4.04 43.78 -25.27
CA ASP A 603 4.17 42.34 -25.51
C ASP A 603 5.51 41.96 -26.16
N ARG A 604 6.03 42.80 -27.07
CA ARG A 604 7.33 42.57 -27.71
C ARG A 604 8.49 42.72 -26.72
N ARG A 605 8.38 43.66 -25.79
CA ARG A 605 9.36 43.84 -24.69
C ARG A 605 9.30 42.68 -23.70
N ALA A 606 8.12 42.26 -23.27
CA ALA A 606 7.98 41.13 -22.37
C ALA A 606 8.54 39.82 -22.97
N VAL A 607 8.32 39.61 -24.28
CA VAL A 607 8.90 38.46 -24.99
C VAL A 607 10.42 38.59 -25.12
N ALA A 608 10.95 39.79 -25.42
CA ALA A 608 12.40 40.02 -25.48
C ALA A 608 13.07 39.77 -24.12
N ASP A 609 12.50 40.30 -23.03
CA ASP A 609 13.02 40.12 -21.67
C ASP A 609 13.02 38.64 -21.27
N ARG A 610 12.00 37.88 -21.69
CA ARG A 610 11.94 36.43 -21.43
C ARG A 610 12.95 35.63 -22.26
N LEU A 611 13.19 36.02 -23.50
CA LEU A 611 14.23 35.40 -24.34
C LEU A 611 15.63 35.71 -23.82
N ASP A 612 15.87 36.94 -23.33
CA ASP A 612 17.12 37.31 -22.69
C ASP A 612 17.34 36.52 -21.39
N ALA A 613 16.29 36.27 -20.60
CA ALA A 613 16.37 35.42 -19.41
C ALA A 613 16.71 33.96 -19.76
N LEU A 614 16.11 33.41 -20.82
CA LEU A 614 16.41 32.05 -21.31
C LEU A 614 17.83 31.95 -21.88
N ALA A 615 18.25 32.93 -22.67
CA ALA A 615 19.61 33.02 -23.21
C ALA A 615 20.65 33.20 -22.10
N ALA A 616 20.33 33.96 -21.06
CA ALA A 616 21.17 34.09 -19.87
C ALA A 616 21.27 32.76 -19.10
N GLY A 617 20.18 32.00 -19.00
CA GLY A 617 20.17 30.65 -18.43
C GLY A 617 21.06 29.67 -19.19
N LEU A 618 21.05 29.71 -20.52
CA LEU A 618 21.89 28.88 -21.40
C LEU A 618 23.38 29.25 -21.37
N ARG A 619 23.71 30.51 -21.04
CA ARG A 619 25.09 30.99 -20.88
C ARG A 619 25.67 30.73 -19.49
N ARG A 620 24.85 30.27 -18.52
CA ARG A 620 25.37 29.80 -17.24
C ARG A 620 26.16 28.52 -17.48
N PRO A 621 27.35 28.37 -16.89
CA PRO A 621 28.07 27.11 -16.98
C PRO A 621 27.18 25.99 -16.43
N GLY A 622 27.10 24.87 -17.16
CA GLY A 622 26.40 23.67 -16.69
C GLY A 622 26.98 23.16 -15.36
N PRO A 623 26.32 22.22 -14.68
CA PRO A 623 26.56 21.84 -13.28
C PRO A 623 27.87 21.08 -13.11
N GLY A 624 28.98 21.79 -13.22
CA GLY A 624 30.34 21.26 -13.11
C GLY A 624 31.40 22.31 -12.77
N GLY A 625 31.03 23.55 -12.45
CA GLY A 625 31.96 24.60 -12.06
C GLY A 625 31.51 25.31 -10.80
N ALA A 626 32.28 25.16 -9.72
CA ALA A 626 32.04 25.78 -8.41
C ALA A 626 32.10 27.31 -8.47
N VAL A 627 31.09 27.99 -7.90
CA VAL A 627 31.16 29.40 -7.43
C VAL A 627 30.24 29.53 -6.19
N PRO A 628 30.64 30.30 -5.16
CA PRO A 628 30.15 30.17 -3.79
C PRO A 628 28.95 31.06 -3.44
N ASP A 629 28.15 30.51 -2.55
CA ASP A 629 27.41 31.07 -1.41
C ASP A 629 27.03 32.57 -1.44
N GLU A 630 25.78 32.84 -1.84
CA GLU A 630 24.91 33.84 -1.20
C GLU A 630 23.48 33.27 -1.12
N ASP A 631 23.15 32.79 0.09
CA ASP A 631 21.85 32.76 0.79
C ASP A 631 20.57 32.51 -0.03
N LEU A 632 20.30 31.24 -0.32
CA LEU A 632 18.93 30.72 -0.48
C LEU A 632 18.50 29.79 0.68
N ASP A 633 19.38 29.52 1.64
CA ASP A 633 19.16 28.55 2.72
C ASP A 633 18.49 29.12 3.98
N SER A 634 18.07 30.39 3.97
CA SER A 634 17.35 31.01 5.10
C SER A 634 15.83 31.08 4.94
N VAL A 635 15.28 30.56 3.84
CA VAL A 635 13.82 30.56 3.61
C VAL A 635 13.24 29.26 4.13
N SER A 636 12.49 29.34 5.24
CA SER A 636 11.78 28.19 5.82
C SER A 636 10.81 27.57 4.80
N VAL A 637 10.55 26.27 4.94
CA VAL A 637 9.59 25.54 4.10
C VAL A 637 8.22 26.22 4.08
N ASP A 638 7.77 26.79 5.19
CA ASP A 638 6.52 27.57 5.24
C ASP A 638 6.60 28.84 4.39
N ARG A 639 7.75 29.53 4.34
CA ARG A 639 7.94 30.72 3.51
C ARG A 639 8.13 30.37 2.03
N LEU A 640 8.61 29.18 1.73
CA LEU A 640 8.72 28.64 0.37
C LEU A 640 7.35 28.15 -0.14
N LEU A 641 6.51 27.64 0.76
CA LEU A 641 5.10 27.33 0.50
C LEU A 641 4.26 28.62 0.38
N ASP A 642 4.51 29.65 1.19
CA ASP A 642 3.86 30.96 1.05
C ASP A 642 4.22 31.65 -0.28
N ILE A 643 5.48 31.53 -0.75
CA ILE A 643 5.90 32.05 -2.07
C ILE A 643 5.25 31.25 -3.22
N ILE A 644 5.04 29.94 -3.03
CA ILE A 644 4.31 29.10 -3.98
C ILE A 644 2.82 29.45 -3.97
N ASP A 645 2.22 29.71 -2.80
CA ASP A 645 0.82 30.10 -2.69
C ASP A 645 0.57 31.55 -3.18
N GLU A 646 1.51 32.48 -3.00
CA GLU A 646 1.45 33.83 -3.58
C GLU A 646 1.57 33.83 -5.12
N GLU A 647 2.30 32.90 -5.74
CA GLU A 647 2.30 32.68 -7.20
C GLU A 647 1.02 31.98 -7.70
N PHE A 648 0.23 31.36 -6.82
CA PHE A 648 -1.07 30.77 -7.18
C PHE A 648 -2.22 31.80 -7.14
N ASP A 649 -2.06 32.93 -6.46
CA ASP A 649 -3.09 33.98 -6.34
C ASP A 649 -3.00 35.07 -7.43
N THR A 650 -2.02 35.00 -8.35
CA THR A 650 -1.83 36.01 -9.42
C THR A 650 -1.83 35.48 -10.86
N ALA A 651 -2.27 34.23 -11.11
CA ALA A 651 -2.41 33.66 -12.46
C ALA A 651 -3.87 33.53 -12.93
#